data_AF-A0AAU6VT27-F1
#
_entry.id   AF-A0AAU6VT27-F1
#
_cell.length_a   1.000
_cell.length_b   1.000
_cell.length_c   1.000
_cell.angle_alpha   90.00
_cell.angle_beta   90.00
_cell.angle_gamma   90.00
#
_symmetry.space_group_name_H-M   'P 1'
#
loop_
_entity.id
_entity.type
_entity.pdbx_description
1 polymer ?
#
loop_
_entity_poly.entity_id
_entity_poly.type
_entity_poly.pdbx_seq_one_letter_code
_entity_poly.pdbx_strand_id
1 'polypeptide(L)'
;MSQFDKTLSISLKPQDPASIAQALQQYRQHLHDGSAFRLEGSLLFNIEFVNEQQQPLSNDDAGGNRNLLVHALSAARVHHTFKYCTEAVLFAAALNFPELLDEIKATAEAMVAFSRCRNDFSDLFIDDYNVFGVEALYMLARQNPELSHYLAAFLVPYWDLDSGYTPVELLGKLVEEFGWRRELIHAYLHCDGEQSRRCFFQTAEGDPVNPSLLEHFTEHADDYAWFKAQLLKRLKQTPLLAYADEQTLEETQPILEFFYSLDDWPVEAELEDTELWRDQVKKQLILGHRVEDEALALQDALGVEPKAQVAEAWLMDDRLAPWQQDKTDTGNAQAEQESGKSSGQTQGDSQLPSLEELPFFLLSHTCKQSDFAQLDAAIADRLSAALDKLPTHLGGVAYAAYRLARPECTAAETQALLGWLEQHFLTAYMRVFNRHGGSFNSDNPQHLTLKAWLTEAKEQQDAGTMAAVADSLLDKDGGTRGSQISQHQAAYWLFFPDDGFQCGLLSLFFLLNSQMPQAHTELQILAKRHWQLLLKLAPMVLISRISQFYANYEGYAAIDDPQTEQSLHQKLLALGVSEAQLDAHTLLQDRRIARYAPANERFWQRYLERLASFAEGDPEDNSMIGRSHWLAQQKLLDALGYCDETAMLGFIADLKACFPERPLPQQAFELFNLSLQRGLEQRLKPAAAKSVYDKLQAYLQSGEGLENLTPQALKLPVLQGWDPYSDYRGKVGVADFVWLLPTEMGERLALFLSGLGKRGLHWLGCPSVREAYVNHLVAEGHLNMAERWQDEALGHSSIGDVDVSLQLEADKEFWALLWLDRIGVTPQATVYFAMHEGRQPESFIIHLASQQRLPDMSRLLTADERKRLLEIIAKFDCLTEENAEPFKQDESSVVKRVLGKLF
;
A
#
# COMPACT_ATOMS: atom_id res chain seq x y z
N MET A 1 -3.93 -17.29 0.02
CA MET A 1 -2.96 -18.11 -0.72
C MET A 1 -3.60 -18.53 -2.04
N SER A 2 -3.23 -17.93 -3.17
CA SER A 2 -3.75 -18.23 -4.50
C SER A 2 -3.10 -19.49 -5.10
N GLN A 3 -3.26 -20.62 -4.43
CA GLN A 3 -3.13 -21.91 -5.12
C GLN A 3 -4.46 -22.18 -5.84
N PHE A 4 -4.39 -22.43 -7.14
CA PHE A 4 -5.56 -22.85 -7.91
C PHE A 4 -5.19 -24.09 -8.72
N ASP A 5 -6.11 -25.05 -8.75
CA ASP A 5 -6.01 -26.20 -9.64
C ASP A 5 -5.87 -25.76 -11.10
N LYS A 6 -4.82 -26.26 -11.75
CA LYS A 6 -4.55 -26.05 -13.18
C LYS A 6 -5.63 -26.76 -13.99
N THR A 7 -6.32 -26.05 -14.88
CA THR A 7 -7.44 -26.61 -15.65
C THR A 7 -7.02 -27.19 -16.98
N LEU A 8 -5.81 -26.85 -17.46
CA LEU A 8 -5.22 -27.41 -18.67
C LEU A 8 -4.19 -28.46 -18.31
N SER A 9 -4.34 -29.66 -18.87
CA SER A 9 -3.35 -30.72 -18.73
C SER A 9 -2.72 -31.07 -20.07
N ILE A 10 -1.38 -31.04 -20.13
CA ILE A 10 -0.63 -31.52 -21.29
C ILE A 10 -0.03 -32.87 -20.92
N SER A 11 -0.49 -33.94 -21.58
CA SER A 11 -0.03 -35.30 -21.31
C SER A 11 1.20 -35.66 -22.13
N LEU A 12 2.20 -36.26 -21.49
CA LEU A 12 3.38 -36.79 -22.17
C LEU A 12 3.95 -38.06 -21.53
N LYS A 13 4.82 -38.73 -22.30
CA LYS A 13 5.72 -39.79 -21.84
C LYS A 13 7.12 -39.19 -21.63
N PRO A 14 7.62 -39.05 -20.39
CA PRO A 14 8.92 -38.43 -20.12
C PRO A 14 10.13 -39.16 -20.70
N GLN A 15 9.96 -40.40 -21.14
CA GLN A 15 11.02 -41.22 -21.75
C GLN A 15 10.92 -41.29 -23.29
N ASP A 16 9.93 -40.65 -23.91
CA ASP A 16 9.71 -40.68 -25.36
C ASP A 16 9.89 -39.28 -25.97
N PRO A 17 10.97 -39.05 -26.75
CA PRO A 17 11.25 -37.72 -27.30
C PRO A 17 10.13 -37.22 -28.22
N ALA A 18 9.45 -38.10 -28.97
CA ALA A 18 8.35 -37.68 -29.84
C ALA A 18 7.15 -37.16 -29.04
N SER A 19 6.86 -37.80 -27.90
CA SER A 19 5.80 -37.35 -26.99
C SER A 19 6.14 -36.01 -26.33
N ILE A 20 7.40 -35.79 -25.94
CA ILE A 20 7.86 -34.52 -25.35
C ILE A 20 7.79 -33.40 -26.39
N ALA A 21 8.24 -33.64 -27.63
CA ALA A 21 8.14 -32.66 -28.72
C ALA A 21 6.69 -32.18 -28.93
N GLN A 22 5.74 -33.12 -28.94
CA GLN A 22 4.32 -32.79 -29.07
C GLN A 22 3.80 -31.96 -27.89
N ALA A 23 4.23 -32.28 -26.66
CA ALA A 23 3.86 -31.52 -25.46
C ALA A 23 4.44 -30.09 -25.48
N LEU A 24 5.70 -29.91 -25.89
CA LEU A 24 6.31 -28.59 -26.08
C LEU A 24 5.56 -27.78 -27.16
N GLN A 25 5.14 -28.42 -28.25
CA GLN A 25 4.35 -27.77 -29.29
C GLN A 25 2.97 -27.30 -28.80
N GLN A 26 2.28 -28.14 -28.03
CA GLN A 26 1.01 -27.75 -27.39
C GLN A 26 1.24 -26.59 -26.41
N TYR A 27 2.30 -26.66 -25.61
CA TYR A 27 2.62 -25.61 -24.66
C TYR A 27 2.82 -24.25 -25.34
N ARG A 28 3.60 -24.21 -26.44
CA ARG A 28 3.77 -22.99 -27.25
C ARG A 28 2.47 -22.44 -27.81
N GLN A 29 1.58 -23.32 -28.26
CA GLN A 29 0.27 -22.90 -28.76
C GLN A 29 -0.52 -22.19 -27.66
N HIS A 30 -0.57 -22.78 -26.46
CA HIS A 30 -1.24 -22.18 -25.31
C HIS A 30 -0.63 -20.85 -24.86
N LEU A 31 0.70 -20.68 -24.93
CA LEU A 31 1.35 -19.39 -24.66
C LEU A 31 0.95 -18.33 -25.70
N HIS A 32 0.88 -18.72 -26.97
CA HIS A 32 0.58 -17.81 -28.07
C HIS A 32 -0.87 -17.31 -28.05
N ASP A 33 -1.83 -18.19 -27.79
CA ASP A 33 -3.25 -17.81 -27.71
C ASP A 33 -3.69 -17.34 -26.32
N GLY A 34 -2.76 -17.26 -25.36
CA GLY A 34 -3.00 -16.79 -23.99
C GLY A 34 -3.67 -17.81 -23.07
N SER A 35 -4.11 -18.96 -23.58
CA SER A 35 -4.79 -19.97 -22.76
C SER A 35 -3.88 -20.68 -21.75
N ALA A 36 -2.55 -20.55 -21.89
CA ALA A 36 -1.58 -21.00 -20.88
C ALA A 36 -1.78 -20.32 -19.52
N PHE A 37 -2.53 -19.22 -19.48
CA PHE A 37 -2.86 -18.51 -18.26
C PHE A 37 -4.37 -18.38 -18.08
N ARG A 38 -4.78 -18.23 -16.82
CA ARG A 38 -6.14 -17.84 -16.50
C ARG A 38 -6.31 -16.36 -16.86
N LEU A 39 -7.19 -16.08 -17.81
CA LEU A 39 -7.50 -14.71 -18.25
C LEU A 39 -8.61 -14.05 -17.39
N GLU A 40 -9.16 -14.76 -16.41
CA GLU A 40 -10.21 -14.24 -15.51
C GLU A 40 -9.61 -13.98 -14.12
N GLY A 41 -9.58 -12.74 -13.62
CA GLY A 41 -8.92 -12.38 -12.35
C GLY A 41 -7.42 -12.09 -12.53
N SER A 42 -6.57 -12.57 -11.61
CA SER A 42 -5.10 -12.44 -11.74
C SER A 42 -4.57 -13.43 -12.77
N LEU A 43 -3.63 -12.97 -13.62
CA LEU A 43 -2.94 -13.78 -14.61
C LEU A 43 -2.10 -14.84 -13.90
N LEU A 44 -2.61 -16.07 -13.86
CA LEU A 44 -1.92 -17.20 -13.23
C LEU A 44 -1.73 -18.34 -14.23
N PHE A 45 -0.52 -18.92 -14.24
CA PHE A 45 -0.14 -20.03 -15.14
C PHE A 45 -1.06 -21.22 -14.93
N ASN A 46 -1.74 -21.70 -15.97
CA ASN A 46 -2.89 -22.62 -15.89
C ASN A 46 -2.60 -24.04 -16.45
N ILE A 47 -1.35 -24.36 -16.74
CA ILE A 47 -0.97 -25.66 -17.31
C ILE A 47 -0.35 -26.56 -16.25
N GLU A 48 -0.81 -27.81 -16.21
CA GLU A 48 -0.14 -28.91 -15.52
C GLU A 48 0.33 -29.97 -16.52
N PHE A 49 1.60 -30.35 -16.46
CA PHE A 49 2.13 -31.44 -17.27
C PHE A 49 1.93 -32.76 -16.55
N VAL A 50 1.29 -33.72 -17.24
CA VAL A 50 0.88 -35.01 -16.65
C VAL A 50 1.47 -36.19 -17.43
N ASN A 51 1.64 -37.33 -16.77
CA ASN A 51 2.05 -38.58 -17.42
C ASN A 51 0.86 -39.26 -18.15
N GLU A 52 1.09 -40.42 -18.75
CA GLU A 52 0.04 -41.19 -19.45
C GLU A 52 -1.14 -41.61 -18.57
N GLN A 53 -0.92 -41.68 -17.25
CA GLN A 53 -1.92 -42.06 -16.26
C GLN A 53 -2.70 -40.85 -15.74
N GLN A 54 -2.52 -39.67 -16.36
CA GLN A 54 -3.11 -38.38 -15.94
C GLN A 54 -2.68 -37.96 -14.53
N GLN A 55 -1.48 -38.37 -14.10
CA GLN A 55 -0.89 -37.91 -12.84
C GLN A 55 0.12 -36.80 -13.12
N PRO A 56 0.19 -35.74 -12.29
CA PRO A 56 1.21 -34.70 -12.42
C PRO A 56 2.62 -35.28 -12.49
N LEU A 57 3.46 -34.71 -13.35
CA LEU A 57 4.86 -35.13 -13.44
C LEU A 57 5.58 -34.94 -12.09
N SER A 58 6.28 -35.97 -11.67
CA SER A 58 7.06 -36.00 -10.45
C SER A 58 8.54 -35.71 -10.72
N ASN A 59 9.33 -35.41 -9.69
CA ASN A 59 10.77 -35.24 -9.84
C ASN A 59 11.49 -36.47 -10.42
N ASP A 60 10.89 -37.66 -10.33
CA ASP A 60 11.44 -38.89 -10.93
C ASP A 60 11.31 -38.89 -12.47
N ASP A 61 10.31 -38.17 -13.00
CA ASP A 61 10.07 -38.05 -14.44
C ASP A 61 11.10 -37.16 -15.14
N ALA A 62 11.91 -36.40 -14.39
CA ALA A 62 13.04 -35.62 -14.92
C ALA A 62 14.17 -36.48 -15.51
N GLY A 63 14.15 -37.80 -15.28
CA GLY A 63 15.14 -38.73 -15.81
C GLY A 63 16.55 -38.42 -15.31
N GLY A 64 17.52 -38.37 -16.24
CA GLY A 64 18.92 -38.08 -15.93
C GLY A 64 19.16 -36.68 -15.36
N ASN A 65 18.24 -35.74 -15.60
CA ASN A 65 18.34 -34.34 -15.17
C ASN A 65 17.68 -34.05 -13.82
N ARG A 66 17.31 -35.07 -13.03
CA ARG A 66 16.72 -34.87 -11.69
C ARG A 66 17.55 -33.95 -10.79
N ASN A 67 18.87 -34.09 -10.79
CA ASN A 67 19.74 -33.24 -9.96
C ASN A 67 19.75 -31.78 -10.44
N LEU A 68 19.69 -31.58 -11.76
CA LEU A 68 19.61 -30.25 -12.37
C LEU A 68 18.28 -29.57 -11.98
N LEU A 69 17.17 -30.32 -12.05
CA LEU A 69 15.85 -29.86 -11.60
C LEU A 69 15.84 -29.46 -10.13
N VAL A 70 16.32 -30.32 -9.24
CA VAL A 70 16.33 -30.03 -7.79
C VAL A 70 17.17 -28.80 -7.49
N HIS A 71 18.31 -28.66 -8.16
CA HIS A 71 19.14 -27.46 -8.01
C HIS A 71 18.43 -26.21 -8.51
N ALA A 72 17.78 -26.25 -9.68
CA ALA A 72 17.05 -25.10 -10.21
C ALA A 72 15.91 -24.67 -9.29
N LEU A 73 15.11 -25.62 -8.78
CA LEU A 73 14.06 -25.36 -7.79
C LEU A 73 14.61 -24.76 -6.50
N SER A 74 15.76 -25.24 -6.03
CA SER A 74 16.42 -24.69 -4.84
C SER A 74 16.98 -23.30 -5.05
N ALA A 75 17.44 -22.99 -6.27
CA ALA A 75 18.07 -21.71 -6.58
C ALA A 75 17.07 -20.60 -6.88
N ALA A 76 15.90 -20.96 -7.44
CA ALA A 76 14.89 -20.02 -7.93
C ALA A 76 13.74 -19.76 -6.96
N ARG A 77 13.48 -20.65 -5.99
CA ARG A 77 12.36 -20.54 -5.04
C ARG A 77 12.81 -20.22 -3.63
N VAL A 78 12.25 -19.16 -3.03
CA VAL A 78 12.46 -18.78 -1.61
C VAL A 78 11.80 -19.80 -0.66
N HIS A 79 10.67 -20.37 -1.06
CA HIS A 79 9.91 -21.34 -0.26
C HIS A 79 9.69 -22.65 -1.03
N HIS A 80 10.39 -23.71 -0.63
CA HIS A 80 10.36 -25.02 -1.30
C HIS A 80 9.05 -25.83 -1.11
N THR A 81 8.04 -25.27 -0.45
CA THR A 81 6.84 -25.98 0.02
C THR A 81 5.70 -26.10 -1.02
N PHE A 82 5.87 -25.61 -2.25
CA PHE A 82 4.76 -25.48 -3.22
C PHE A 82 4.77 -26.49 -4.38
N LYS A 83 3.57 -27.02 -4.69
CA LYS A 83 3.30 -28.25 -5.45
C LYS A 83 3.50 -28.16 -6.98
N TYR A 84 3.54 -26.97 -7.58
CA TYR A 84 3.56 -26.80 -9.03
C TYR A 84 4.99 -26.68 -9.59
N CYS A 85 5.60 -27.81 -9.97
CA CYS A 85 6.91 -27.85 -10.63
C CYS A 85 6.92 -28.63 -11.95
N THR A 86 5.73 -29.02 -12.46
CA THR A 86 5.61 -29.91 -13.63
C THR A 86 6.15 -29.30 -14.92
N GLU A 87 6.14 -27.96 -15.07
CA GLU A 87 6.80 -27.25 -16.17
C GLU A 87 8.33 -27.45 -16.14
N ALA A 88 8.93 -27.26 -14.97
CA ALA A 88 10.36 -27.51 -14.78
C ALA A 88 10.68 -29.00 -15.01
N VAL A 89 9.83 -29.92 -14.57
CA VAL A 89 10.00 -31.36 -14.85
C VAL A 89 9.95 -31.66 -16.35
N LEU A 90 9.02 -31.05 -17.11
CA LEU A 90 8.97 -31.19 -18.58
C LEU A 90 10.29 -30.77 -19.22
N PHE A 91 10.83 -29.60 -18.86
CA PHE A 91 12.10 -29.13 -19.41
C PHE A 91 13.27 -30.04 -19.00
N ALA A 92 13.32 -30.47 -17.75
CA ALA A 92 14.33 -31.41 -17.29
C ALA A 92 14.27 -32.74 -18.08
N ALA A 93 13.07 -33.27 -18.31
CA ALA A 93 12.85 -34.46 -19.13
C ALA A 93 13.31 -34.23 -20.58
N ALA A 94 12.90 -33.12 -21.21
CA ALA A 94 13.25 -32.77 -22.58
C ALA A 94 14.76 -32.62 -22.79
N LEU A 95 15.47 -32.04 -21.82
CA LEU A 95 16.91 -31.84 -21.83
C LEU A 95 17.73 -33.16 -21.78
N ASN A 96 17.09 -34.32 -21.58
CA ASN A 96 17.76 -35.63 -21.74
C ASN A 96 17.93 -36.01 -23.21
N PHE A 97 17.25 -35.34 -24.15
CA PHE A 97 17.19 -35.70 -25.57
C PHE A 97 17.74 -34.56 -26.44
N PRO A 98 18.99 -34.67 -26.95
CA PRO A 98 19.60 -33.63 -27.78
C PRO A 98 18.80 -33.26 -29.03
N GLU A 99 18.06 -34.22 -29.60
CA GLU A 99 17.17 -34.00 -30.75
C GLU A 99 16.01 -33.04 -30.46
N LEU A 100 15.70 -32.76 -29.19
CA LEU A 100 14.64 -31.82 -28.80
C LEU A 100 15.13 -30.40 -28.59
N LEU A 101 16.42 -30.11 -28.77
CA LEU A 101 16.98 -28.80 -28.47
C LEU A 101 16.29 -27.66 -29.25
N ASP A 102 15.96 -27.90 -30.52
CA ASP A 102 15.26 -26.90 -31.34
C ASP A 102 13.81 -26.67 -30.88
N GLU A 103 13.14 -27.72 -30.40
CA GLU A 103 11.81 -27.61 -29.79
C GLU A 103 11.85 -26.84 -28.47
N ILE A 104 12.88 -27.06 -27.66
CA ILE A 104 13.10 -26.35 -26.39
C ILE A 104 13.37 -24.86 -26.65
N LYS A 105 14.20 -24.53 -27.65
CA LYS A 105 14.46 -23.14 -28.06
C LYS A 105 13.20 -22.43 -28.51
N ALA A 106 12.41 -23.06 -29.39
CA ALA A 106 11.14 -22.51 -29.83
C ALA A 106 10.18 -22.25 -28.66
N THR A 107 10.22 -23.11 -27.63
CA THR A 107 9.38 -22.92 -26.43
C THR A 107 9.89 -21.78 -25.55
N ALA A 108 11.21 -21.68 -25.35
CA ALA A 108 11.82 -20.57 -24.64
C ALA A 108 11.52 -19.22 -25.34
N GLU A 109 11.53 -19.19 -26.67
CA GLU A 109 11.13 -18.01 -27.47
C GLU A 109 9.68 -17.60 -27.22
N ALA A 110 8.76 -18.56 -27.13
CA ALA A 110 7.36 -18.28 -26.81
C ALA A 110 7.18 -17.72 -25.40
N MET A 111 7.92 -18.24 -24.42
CA MET A 111 7.90 -17.76 -23.03
C MET A 111 8.45 -16.33 -22.90
N VAL A 112 9.54 -16.05 -23.61
CA VAL A 112 10.11 -14.69 -23.70
C VAL A 112 9.17 -13.74 -24.43
N ALA A 113 8.54 -14.17 -25.54
CA ALA A 113 7.56 -13.35 -26.23
C ALA A 113 6.36 -13.01 -25.34
N PHE A 114 5.89 -13.97 -24.54
CA PHE A 114 4.81 -13.77 -23.59
C PHE A 114 5.19 -12.77 -22.49
N SER A 115 6.28 -13.01 -21.75
CA SER A 115 6.71 -12.09 -20.67
C SER A 115 6.89 -10.66 -21.18
N ARG A 116 7.56 -10.49 -22.33
CA ARG A 116 7.79 -9.17 -22.95
C ARG A 116 6.53 -8.48 -23.44
N CYS A 117 5.50 -9.20 -23.88
CA CYS A 117 4.24 -8.57 -24.32
C CYS A 117 3.42 -8.05 -23.13
N ARG A 118 3.67 -8.59 -21.93
CA ARG A 118 3.10 -8.15 -20.65
C ARG A 118 3.89 -7.01 -20.02
N ASN A 119 5.21 -7.16 -19.90
CA ASN A 119 6.08 -6.27 -19.13
C ASN A 119 5.52 -5.99 -17.73
N ASP A 120 5.14 -7.04 -17.00
CA ASP A 120 4.67 -6.95 -15.63
C ASP A 120 4.95 -8.28 -14.94
N PHE A 121 5.81 -8.28 -13.92
CA PHE A 121 6.17 -9.48 -13.16
C PHE A 121 4.96 -10.17 -12.53
N SER A 122 3.96 -9.40 -12.09
CA SER A 122 2.76 -9.95 -11.45
C SER A 122 1.87 -10.77 -12.40
N ASP A 123 2.01 -10.55 -13.72
CA ASP A 123 1.30 -11.31 -14.75
C ASP A 123 1.96 -12.67 -15.06
N LEU A 124 3.10 -12.99 -14.44
CA LEU A 124 3.88 -14.19 -14.72
C LEU A 124 3.74 -15.26 -13.61
N PHE A 125 2.85 -15.09 -12.64
CA PHE A 125 2.78 -15.97 -11.49
C PHE A 125 2.26 -17.39 -11.80
N ILE A 126 2.92 -18.40 -11.22
CA ILE A 126 2.42 -19.78 -11.10
C ILE A 126 1.50 -19.88 -9.88
N ASP A 127 1.92 -19.24 -8.78
CA ASP A 127 1.29 -19.14 -7.47
C ASP A 127 1.76 -17.83 -6.78
N ASP A 128 1.40 -17.60 -5.51
CA ASP A 128 1.73 -16.37 -4.78
C ASP A 128 3.23 -16.04 -4.66
N TYR A 129 4.13 -17.00 -4.93
CA TYR A 129 5.56 -16.86 -4.67
C TYR A 129 6.46 -17.21 -5.86
N ASN A 130 5.94 -17.93 -6.86
CA ASN A 130 6.75 -18.46 -7.95
C ASN A 130 6.26 -17.97 -9.31
N VAL A 131 7.20 -17.74 -10.23
CA VAL A 131 6.94 -17.27 -11.60
C VAL A 131 7.20 -18.37 -12.61
N PHE A 132 6.34 -18.46 -13.63
CA PHE A 132 6.46 -19.50 -14.66
C PHE A 132 7.76 -19.37 -15.41
N GLY A 133 8.30 -20.48 -15.88
CA GLY A 133 9.44 -20.51 -16.78
C GLY A 133 10.80 -20.23 -16.18
N VAL A 134 10.92 -19.64 -14.98
CA VAL A 134 12.20 -19.26 -14.38
C VAL A 134 13.13 -20.48 -14.24
N GLU A 135 12.66 -21.58 -13.65
CA GLU A 135 13.48 -22.78 -13.45
C GLU A 135 13.79 -23.48 -14.76
N ALA A 136 12.81 -23.52 -15.68
CA ALA A 136 12.96 -24.11 -17.01
C ALA A 136 14.08 -23.41 -17.82
N LEU A 137 14.02 -22.08 -17.89
CA LEU A 137 15.00 -21.26 -18.59
C LEU A 137 16.36 -21.25 -17.88
N TYR A 138 16.39 -21.31 -16.55
CA TYR A 138 17.63 -21.43 -15.79
C TYR A 138 18.33 -22.78 -16.04
N MET A 139 17.60 -23.90 -16.05
CA MET A 139 18.19 -25.20 -16.40
C MET A 139 18.73 -25.20 -17.84
N LEU A 140 17.99 -24.62 -18.78
CA LEU A 140 18.43 -24.48 -20.16
C LEU A 140 19.75 -23.70 -20.25
N ALA A 141 19.83 -22.56 -19.56
CA ALA A 141 21.00 -21.70 -19.49
C ALA A 141 22.21 -22.40 -18.83
N ARG A 142 21.99 -23.19 -17.78
CA ARG A 142 23.06 -23.94 -17.12
C ARG A 142 23.62 -25.06 -17.97
N GLN A 143 22.78 -25.75 -18.74
CA GLN A 143 23.26 -26.83 -19.61
C GLN A 143 23.84 -26.30 -20.92
N ASN A 144 23.30 -25.19 -21.43
CA ASN A 144 23.68 -24.56 -22.69
C ASN A 144 23.83 -23.04 -22.48
N PRO A 145 25.02 -22.56 -22.03
CA PRO A 145 25.25 -21.15 -21.71
C PRO A 145 24.94 -20.18 -22.86
N GLU A 146 25.06 -20.61 -24.12
CA GLU A 146 24.68 -19.81 -25.29
C GLU A 146 23.18 -19.44 -25.32
N LEU A 147 22.36 -20.16 -24.57
CA LEU A 147 20.91 -19.96 -24.43
C LEU A 147 20.53 -19.15 -23.19
N SER A 148 21.49 -18.66 -22.39
CA SER A 148 21.24 -17.82 -21.21
C SER A 148 20.45 -16.55 -21.52
N HIS A 149 20.50 -16.08 -22.77
CA HIS A 149 19.74 -14.91 -23.22
C HIS A 149 18.22 -15.08 -23.15
N TYR A 150 17.70 -16.32 -23.14
CA TYR A 150 16.27 -16.52 -22.94
C TYR A 150 15.84 -16.18 -21.51
N LEU A 151 16.60 -16.60 -20.49
CA LEU A 151 16.32 -16.20 -19.10
C LEU A 151 16.44 -14.69 -18.94
N ALA A 152 17.50 -14.10 -19.47
CA ALA A 152 17.73 -12.65 -19.38
C ALA A 152 16.64 -11.83 -20.08
N ALA A 153 16.14 -12.28 -21.24
CA ALA A 153 15.06 -11.61 -21.97
C ALA A 153 13.67 -11.83 -21.37
N PHE A 154 13.50 -12.90 -20.58
CA PHE A 154 12.26 -13.23 -19.87
C PHE A 154 12.04 -12.32 -18.65
N LEU A 155 13.13 -11.94 -17.97
CA LEU A 155 13.13 -11.02 -16.84
C LEU A 155 12.90 -9.58 -17.35
N VAL A 156 11.63 -9.16 -17.37
CA VAL A 156 11.18 -7.88 -17.90
C VAL A 156 11.54 -6.69 -16.98
N PRO A 157 11.60 -5.44 -17.49
CA PRO A 157 11.91 -4.25 -16.68
C PRO A 157 10.96 -4.00 -15.50
N TYR A 158 9.65 -4.19 -15.67
CA TYR A 158 8.68 -4.01 -14.58
C TYR A 158 8.68 -5.26 -13.68
N TRP A 159 9.72 -5.35 -12.86
CA TRP A 159 9.98 -6.47 -11.96
C TRP A 159 10.11 -5.96 -10.52
N ASP A 160 9.31 -6.53 -9.62
CA ASP A 160 9.39 -6.20 -8.19
C ASP A 160 10.63 -6.86 -7.58
N LEU A 161 11.63 -6.05 -7.26
CA LEU A 161 12.87 -6.50 -6.62
C LEU A 161 12.74 -6.61 -5.10
N ASP A 162 11.71 -6.03 -4.48
CA ASP A 162 11.49 -6.12 -3.04
C ASP A 162 10.92 -7.50 -2.67
N SER A 163 10.00 -8.02 -3.49
CA SER A 163 9.35 -9.31 -3.25
C SER A 163 9.78 -10.43 -4.21
N GLY A 164 10.36 -10.09 -5.36
CA GLY A 164 10.67 -11.01 -6.46
C GLY A 164 12.14 -11.07 -6.88
N TYR A 165 13.10 -10.79 -5.99
CA TYR A 165 14.53 -10.73 -6.35
C TYR A 165 15.17 -12.08 -6.75
N THR A 166 14.72 -13.21 -6.22
CA THR A 166 15.41 -14.50 -6.41
C THR A 166 15.59 -14.91 -7.88
N PRO A 167 14.60 -14.76 -8.78
CA PRO A 167 14.77 -15.00 -10.21
C PRO A 167 15.84 -14.13 -10.90
N VAL A 168 15.97 -12.86 -10.54
CA VAL A 168 16.96 -11.98 -11.19
C VAL A 168 18.38 -12.29 -10.74
N GLU A 169 18.57 -12.72 -9.48
CA GLU A 169 19.87 -13.15 -8.96
C GLU A 169 20.40 -14.44 -9.60
N LEU A 170 19.55 -15.20 -10.32
CA LEU A 170 20.01 -16.34 -11.12
C LEU A 170 21.00 -15.92 -12.22
N LEU A 171 20.91 -14.67 -12.70
CA LEU A 171 21.83 -14.13 -13.69
C LEU A 171 23.26 -14.05 -13.11
N GLY A 172 23.39 -13.57 -11.88
CA GLY A 172 24.66 -13.55 -11.14
C GLY A 172 25.21 -14.95 -10.87
N LYS A 173 24.35 -15.92 -10.54
CA LYS A 173 24.76 -17.33 -10.37
C LYS A 173 25.30 -17.95 -11.66
N LEU A 174 24.75 -17.58 -12.83
CA LEU A 174 25.31 -18.03 -14.10
C LEU A 174 26.69 -17.43 -14.34
N VAL A 175 26.93 -16.16 -14.02
CA VAL A 175 28.26 -15.54 -14.11
C VAL A 175 29.23 -16.17 -13.10
N GLU A 176 28.79 -16.46 -11.89
CA GLU A 176 29.59 -17.15 -10.87
C GLU A 176 30.05 -18.54 -11.35
N GLU A 177 29.15 -19.30 -11.98
CA GLU A 177 29.44 -20.64 -12.49
C GLU A 177 30.34 -20.63 -13.72
N PHE A 178 30.17 -19.63 -14.59
CA PHE A 178 30.72 -19.66 -15.94
C PHE A 178 31.77 -18.60 -16.27
N GLY A 179 31.92 -17.61 -15.40
CA GLY A 179 32.63 -16.36 -15.67
C GLY A 179 31.96 -15.53 -16.76
N TRP A 180 32.45 -14.30 -16.94
CA TRP A 180 32.12 -13.51 -18.10
C TRP A 180 32.68 -14.15 -19.37
N ARG A 181 31.77 -14.45 -20.30
CA ARG A 181 32.03 -14.98 -21.63
C ARG A 181 31.00 -14.41 -22.59
N ARG A 182 31.25 -14.51 -23.90
CA ARG A 182 30.39 -13.92 -24.93
C ARG A 182 28.94 -14.36 -24.84
N GLU A 183 28.68 -15.57 -24.39
CA GLU A 183 27.34 -16.11 -24.16
C GLU A 183 26.59 -15.35 -23.06
N LEU A 184 27.26 -14.98 -21.97
CA LEU A 184 26.68 -14.23 -20.86
C LEU A 184 26.61 -12.73 -21.15
N ILE A 185 27.58 -12.20 -21.92
CA ILE A 185 27.49 -10.84 -22.48
C ILE A 185 26.31 -10.73 -23.43
N HIS A 186 26.05 -11.76 -24.24
CA HIS A 186 24.86 -11.83 -25.09
C HIS A 186 23.57 -11.85 -24.24
N ALA A 187 23.55 -12.59 -23.13
CA ALA A 187 22.42 -12.57 -22.22
C ALA A 187 22.20 -11.19 -21.61
N TYR A 188 23.25 -10.53 -21.14
CA TYR A 188 23.22 -9.15 -20.64
C TYR A 188 22.61 -8.18 -21.65
N LEU A 189 23.00 -8.29 -22.93
CA LEU A 189 22.47 -7.46 -24.02
C LEU A 189 20.97 -7.68 -24.30
N HIS A 190 20.43 -8.83 -23.90
CA HIS A 190 19.04 -9.19 -24.09
C HIS A 190 18.16 -8.93 -22.85
N CYS A 191 18.78 -8.57 -21.72
CA CYS A 191 18.09 -8.11 -20.52
C CYS A 191 17.72 -6.63 -20.68
N ASP A 192 16.42 -6.31 -20.65
CA ASP A 192 15.95 -4.94 -20.93
C ASP A 192 15.99 -4.02 -19.70
N GLY A 193 15.86 -4.56 -18.47
CA GLY A 193 15.87 -3.77 -17.24
C GLY A 193 17.28 -3.39 -16.77
N GLU A 194 17.51 -2.11 -16.42
CA GLU A 194 18.80 -1.63 -15.89
C GLU A 194 19.20 -2.35 -14.60
N GLN A 195 18.27 -2.46 -13.64
CA GLN A 195 18.53 -3.11 -12.35
C GLN A 195 18.76 -4.62 -12.50
N SER A 196 17.98 -5.29 -13.35
CA SER A 196 18.17 -6.71 -13.66
C SER A 196 19.52 -6.98 -14.33
N ARG A 197 20.02 -6.06 -15.18
CA ARG A 197 21.37 -6.15 -15.76
C ARG A 197 22.47 -6.07 -14.69
N ARG A 198 22.28 -5.25 -13.66
CA ARG A 198 23.23 -5.17 -12.53
C ARG A 198 23.27 -6.48 -11.74
N CYS A 199 22.17 -7.21 -11.65
CA CYS A 199 22.10 -8.52 -10.98
C CYS A 199 23.02 -9.62 -11.58
N PHE A 200 23.70 -9.36 -12.71
CA PHE A 200 24.80 -10.20 -13.19
C PHE A 200 26.04 -10.15 -12.28
N PHE A 201 26.26 -9.04 -11.58
CA PHE A 201 27.46 -8.82 -10.78
C PHE A 201 27.23 -8.30 -9.36
N GLN A 202 26.00 -7.92 -9.00
CA GLN A 202 25.59 -7.58 -7.63
C GLN A 202 24.31 -8.32 -7.21
N THR A 203 24.00 -8.36 -5.91
CA THR A 203 22.69 -8.78 -5.40
C THR A 203 21.63 -7.72 -5.71
N ALA A 204 20.35 -8.03 -5.49
CA ALA A 204 19.27 -7.04 -5.63
C ALA A 204 19.43 -5.85 -4.65
N GLU A 205 20.08 -6.07 -3.51
CA GLU A 205 20.39 -5.05 -2.50
C GLU A 205 21.63 -4.21 -2.86
N GLY A 206 22.37 -4.58 -3.92
CA GLY A 206 23.54 -3.85 -4.40
C GLY A 206 24.89 -4.38 -3.91
N ASP A 207 24.93 -5.52 -3.22
CA ASP A 207 26.20 -6.12 -2.78
C ASP A 207 26.94 -6.79 -3.94
N PRO A 208 28.24 -6.53 -4.16
CA PRO A 208 28.98 -7.15 -5.26
C PRO A 208 29.16 -8.66 -5.06
N VAL A 209 28.81 -9.45 -6.07
CA VAL A 209 28.93 -10.92 -6.09
C VAL A 209 29.89 -11.44 -7.17
N ASN A 210 30.03 -10.73 -8.29
CA ASN A 210 30.97 -11.04 -9.37
C ASN A 210 31.70 -9.76 -9.82
N PRO A 211 32.82 -9.86 -10.58
CA PRO A 211 33.37 -8.71 -11.28
C PRO A 211 32.34 -8.08 -12.22
N SER A 212 32.35 -6.76 -12.35
CA SER A 212 31.43 -6.08 -13.27
C SER A 212 31.77 -6.37 -14.73
N LEU A 213 30.84 -6.10 -15.64
CA LEU A 213 31.10 -6.29 -17.07
C LEU A 213 32.15 -5.30 -17.58
N LEU A 214 32.19 -4.09 -17.01
CA LEU A 214 33.25 -3.14 -17.30
C LEU A 214 34.62 -3.66 -16.86
N GLU A 215 34.74 -4.21 -15.65
CA GLU A 215 35.98 -4.84 -15.18
C GLU A 215 36.45 -5.95 -16.13
N HIS A 216 35.54 -6.83 -16.58
CA HIS A 216 35.87 -7.85 -17.59
C HIS A 216 36.43 -7.24 -18.88
N PHE A 217 35.84 -6.15 -19.37
CA PHE A 217 36.33 -5.48 -20.58
C PHE A 217 37.73 -4.88 -20.43
N THR A 218 38.14 -4.51 -19.22
CA THR A 218 39.51 -4.02 -18.98
C THR A 218 40.57 -5.10 -19.21
N GLU A 219 40.25 -6.35 -18.91
CA GLU A 219 41.11 -7.51 -19.13
C GLU A 219 40.93 -8.12 -20.52
N HIS A 220 39.74 -7.96 -21.11
CA HIS A 220 39.32 -8.57 -22.37
C HIS A 220 38.76 -7.54 -23.38
N ALA A 221 39.60 -6.61 -23.82
CA ALA A 221 39.19 -5.52 -24.71
C ALA A 221 38.54 -5.96 -26.04
N ASP A 222 38.89 -7.15 -26.57
CA ASP A 222 38.26 -7.72 -27.77
C ASP A 222 36.76 -8.00 -27.55
N ASP A 223 36.36 -8.35 -26.33
CA ASP A 223 34.96 -8.58 -25.99
C ASP A 223 34.16 -7.28 -25.88
N TYR A 224 34.79 -6.14 -25.56
CA TYR A 224 34.13 -4.83 -25.63
C TYR A 224 33.80 -4.42 -27.06
N ALA A 225 34.73 -4.63 -28.00
CA ALA A 225 34.47 -4.39 -29.41
C ALA A 225 33.35 -5.30 -29.93
N TRP A 226 33.33 -6.56 -29.48
CA TRP A 226 32.27 -7.50 -29.78
C TRP A 226 30.92 -7.09 -29.17
N PHE A 227 30.90 -6.66 -27.91
CA PHE A 227 29.72 -6.13 -27.20
C PHE A 227 29.08 -4.98 -27.98
N LYS A 228 29.88 -3.98 -28.40
CA LYS A 228 29.40 -2.86 -29.22
C LYS A 228 28.75 -3.32 -30.52
N ALA A 229 29.38 -4.27 -31.22
CA ALA A 229 28.84 -4.82 -32.46
C ALA A 229 27.52 -5.59 -32.23
N GLN A 230 27.41 -6.35 -31.13
CA GLN A 230 26.19 -7.07 -30.79
C GLN A 230 25.08 -6.15 -30.28
N LEU A 231 25.40 -5.10 -29.50
CA LEU A 231 24.43 -4.10 -29.06
C LEU A 231 23.77 -3.41 -30.26
N LEU A 232 24.56 -2.99 -31.25
CA LEU A 232 24.03 -2.44 -32.50
C LEU A 232 23.13 -3.43 -33.22
N LYS A 233 23.51 -4.71 -33.27
CA LYS A 233 22.70 -5.75 -33.91
C LYS A 233 21.38 -5.95 -33.16
N ARG A 234 21.41 -6.00 -31.83
CA ARG A 234 20.25 -6.15 -30.96
C ARG A 234 19.28 -4.98 -31.13
N LEU A 235 19.74 -3.75 -31.02
CA LEU A 235 18.89 -2.55 -31.12
C LEU A 235 18.27 -2.37 -32.53
N LYS A 236 18.88 -2.95 -33.58
CA LYS A 236 18.26 -3.01 -34.93
C LYS A 236 17.12 -4.02 -35.04
N GLN A 237 17.18 -5.08 -34.25
CA GLN A 237 16.27 -6.23 -34.37
C GLN A 237 15.13 -6.16 -33.37
N THR A 238 15.41 -5.71 -32.15
CA THR A 238 14.48 -5.74 -31.05
C THR A 238 14.60 -4.42 -30.28
N PRO A 239 13.49 -3.68 -30.11
CA PRO A 239 13.48 -2.46 -29.31
C PRO A 239 13.71 -2.76 -27.83
N LEU A 240 14.14 -1.75 -27.06
CA LEU A 240 14.22 -1.83 -25.61
C LEU A 240 12.82 -1.70 -25.01
N LEU A 241 12.46 -2.56 -24.07
CA LEU A 241 11.17 -2.48 -23.37
C LEU A 241 11.23 -1.37 -22.30
N ALA A 242 10.23 -0.48 -22.28
CA ALA A 242 10.18 0.67 -21.38
C ALA A 242 9.04 0.57 -20.36
N TYR A 243 9.17 1.29 -19.24
CA TYR A 243 8.14 1.49 -18.23
C TYR A 243 6.93 2.26 -18.80
N ALA A 244 5.73 1.98 -18.31
CA ALA A 244 4.50 2.56 -18.86
C ALA A 244 4.07 3.87 -18.18
N ASP A 245 4.54 4.12 -16.95
CA ASP A 245 3.99 5.11 -16.01
C ASP A 245 5.04 6.03 -15.37
N GLU A 246 6.32 5.64 -15.31
CA GLU A 246 7.36 6.39 -14.57
C GLU A 246 8.30 7.26 -15.44
N GLN A 247 8.50 6.93 -16.71
CA GLN A 247 9.33 7.71 -17.64
C GLN A 247 8.62 7.89 -18.98
N THR A 248 8.68 9.09 -19.57
CA THR A 248 8.17 9.25 -20.93
C THR A 248 9.06 8.47 -21.90
N LEU A 249 8.46 7.83 -22.92
CA LEU A 249 9.19 7.18 -24.02
C LEU A 249 10.25 8.10 -24.66
N GLU A 250 10.06 9.42 -24.57
CA GLU A 250 10.95 10.47 -25.08
C GLU A 250 12.21 10.66 -24.22
N GLU A 251 12.19 10.25 -22.95
CA GLU A 251 13.31 10.36 -22.00
C GLU A 251 14.18 9.09 -21.94
N THR A 252 13.67 7.95 -22.40
CA THR A 252 14.45 6.71 -22.47
C THR A 252 15.57 6.84 -23.49
N GLN A 253 16.81 6.52 -23.09
CA GLN A 253 17.99 6.57 -23.95
C GLN A 253 18.56 5.16 -24.19
N PRO A 254 18.03 4.36 -25.14
CA PRO A 254 18.25 2.91 -25.17
C PRO A 254 19.69 2.45 -25.26
N ILE A 255 20.59 3.26 -25.82
CA ILE A 255 22.03 2.95 -25.86
C ILE A 255 22.67 3.21 -24.50
N LEU A 256 22.39 4.36 -23.88
CA LEU A 256 22.98 4.77 -22.60
C LEU A 256 22.53 3.88 -21.44
N GLU A 257 21.31 3.35 -21.47
CA GLU A 257 20.79 2.39 -20.48
C GLU A 257 21.70 1.16 -20.28
N PHE A 258 22.37 0.69 -21.33
CA PHE A 258 23.34 -0.40 -21.21
C PHE A 258 24.64 0.06 -20.55
N PHE A 259 25.10 1.28 -20.86
CA PHE A 259 26.32 1.82 -20.26
C PHE A 259 26.16 2.11 -18.77
N TYR A 260 24.99 2.60 -18.35
CA TYR A 260 24.68 2.85 -16.94
C TYR A 260 24.81 1.58 -16.09
N SER A 261 24.50 0.41 -16.63
CA SER A 261 24.53 -0.86 -15.90
C SER A 261 25.80 -1.69 -16.11
N LEU A 262 26.86 -1.13 -16.71
CA LEU A 262 28.11 -1.86 -16.95
C LEU A 262 28.94 -2.08 -15.67
N ASP A 263 28.78 -1.19 -14.69
CA ASP A 263 29.58 -1.16 -13.47
C ASP A 263 28.83 -0.49 -12.31
N ASP A 264 29.33 -0.65 -11.09
CA ASP A 264 29.02 0.25 -9.98
C ASP A 264 29.89 1.50 -10.09
N TRP A 265 29.39 2.46 -10.88
CA TRP A 265 30.17 3.64 -11.26
C TRP A 265 30.62 4.46 -10.04
N PRO A 266 31.91 4.81 -9.93
CA PRO A 266 32.44 5.57 -8.79
C PRO A 266 32.12 7.07 -8.93
N VAL A 267 30.84 7.42 -8.78
CA VAL A 267 30.31 8.78 -8.86
C VAL A 267 29.84 9.25 -7.48
N GLU A 268 29.79 10.57 -7.27
CA GLU A 268 29.40 11.13 -5.96
C GLU A 268 27.89 11.12 -5.75
N ALA A 269 27.12 11.15 -6.85
CA ALA A 269 25.67 11.09 -6.79
C ALA A 269 25.21 9.68 -6.39
N GLU A 270 24.13 9.61 -5.61
CA GLU A 270 23.45 8.35 -5.30
C GLU A 270 22.59 7.93 -6.50
N LEU A 271 22.38 6.62 -6.66
CA LEU A 271 21.59 6.06 -7.78
C LEU A 271 20.13 6.56 -7.80
N GLU A 272 19.60 6.89 -6.62
CA GLU A 272 18.27 7.46 -6.41
C GLU A 272 18.14 8.88 -7.01
N ASP A 273 19.24 9.65 -7.10
CA ASP A 273 19.28 10.92 -7.83
C ASP A 273 19.60 10.65 -9.31
N THR A 274 18.67 9.96 -9.98
CA THR A 274 18.86 9.35 -11.30
C THR A 274 19.38 10.33 -12.36
N GLU A 275 18.91 11.59 -12.36
CA GLU A 275 19.38 12.61 -13.32
C GLU A 275 20.85 12.96 -13.08
N LEU A 276 21.20 13.32 -11.84
CA LEU A 276 22.56 13.72 -11.49
C LEU A 276 23.54 12.56 -11.64
N TRP A 277 23.14 11.36 -11.21
CA TRP A 277 23.92 10.14 -11.34
C TRP A 277 24.23 9.83 -12.80
N ARG A 278 23.21 9.81 -13.68
CA ARG A 278 23.40 9.56 -15.13
C ARG A 278 24.33 10.59 -15.77
N ASP A 279 24.23 11.86 -15.39
CA ASP A 279 25.11 12.93 -15.89
C ASP A 279 26.56 12.81 -15.43
N GLN A 280 26.81 12.27 -14.24
CA GLN A 280 28.16 11.95 -13.78
C GLN A 280 28.71 10.71 -14.50
N VAL A 281 27.90 9.67 -14.69
CA VAL A 281 28.30 8.45 -15.40
C VAL A 281 28.67 8.72 -16.86
N LYS A 282 27.94 9.59 -17.57
CA LYS A 282 28.29 10.05 -18.93
C LYS A 282 29.73 10.58 -19.05
N LYS A 283 30.29 11.12 -17.96
CA LYS A 283 31.65 11.68 -17.91
C LYS A 283 32.73 10.65 -17.57
N GLN A 284 32.34 9.46 -17.10
CA GLN A 284 33.26 8.38 -16.77
C GLN A 284 33.90 7.78 -18.03
N LEU A 285 35.00 7.05 -17.84
CA LEU A 285 35.80 6.49 -18.91
C LEU A 285 35.61 4.97 -19.02
N ILE A 286 35.42 4.48 -20.24
CA ILE A 286 35.49 3.07 -20.62
C ILE A 286 36.66 2.90 -21.57
N LEU A 287 37.67 2.13 -21.16
CA LEU A 287 38.88 1.87 -21.95
C LEU A 287 39.53 3.15 -22.55
N GLY A 288 39.45 4.26 -21.81
CA GLY A 288 40.02 5.56 -22.20
C GLY A 288 39.10 6.50 -22.98
N HIS A 289 37.86 6.10 -23.29
CA HIS A 289 36.86 6.93 -23.97
C HIS A 289 35.71 7.30 -23.01
N ARG A 290 35.13 8.50 -23.14
CA ARG A 290 33.98 8.87 -22.30
C ARG A 290 32.76 8.03 -22.68
N VAL A 291 31.97 7.63 -21.68
CA VAL A 291 30.71 6.90 -21.88
C VAL A 291 29.80 7.60 -22.89
N GLU A 292 29.65 8.92 -22.76
CA GLU A 292 28.85 9.74 -23.68
C GLU A 292 29.36 9.67 -25.13
N ASP A 293 30.67 9.74 -25.34
CA ASP A 293 31.27 9.72 -26.67
C ASP A 293 31.08 8.34 -27.34
N GLU A 294 31.21 7.26 -26.57
CA GLU A 294 30.97 5.88 -27.02
C GLU A 294 29.50 5.65 -27.38
N ALA A 295 28.57 6.13 -26.55
CA ALA A 295 27.15 6.05 -26.83
C ALA A 295 26.75 6.83 -28.08
N LEU A 296 27.30 8.04 -28.27
CA LEU A 296 27.10 8.85 -29.48
C LEU A 296 27.66 8.16 -30.73
N ALA A 297 28.86 7.58 -30.65
CA ALA A 297 29.44 6.84 -31.77
C ALA A 297 28.59 5.62 -32.17
N LEU A 298 27.99 4.93 -31.19
CA LEU A 298 27.04 3.85 -31.45
C LEU A 298 25.74 4.36 -32.04
N GLN A 299 25.22 5.49 -31.57
CA GLN A 299 24.03 6.14 -32.13
C GLN A 299 24.23 6.49 -33.61
N ASP A 300 25.38 7.06 -33.95
CA ASP A 300 25.77 7.37 -35.33
C ASP A 300 25.90 6.09 -36.19
N ALA A 301 26.51 5.04 -35.64
CA ALA A 301 26.68 3.76 -36.34
C ALA A 301 25.36 2.98 -36.52
N LEU A 302 24.38 3.20 -35.63
CA LEU A 302 23.04 2.62 -35.74
C LEU A 302 22.30 3.23 -36.94
N GLY A 303 22.47 4.54 -37.18
CA GLY A 303 21.93 5.27 -38.34
C GLY A 303 20.40 5.45 -38.33
N VAL A 304 19.73 4.98 -37.28
CA VAL A 304 18.32 5.14 -36.97
C VAL A 304 18.19 5.42 -35.48
N GLU A 305 17.16 6.17 -35.07
CA GLU A 305 16.90 6.33 -33.63
C GLU A 305 16.53 4.97 -33.03
N PRO A 306 17.25 4.51 -31.98
CA PRO A 306 16.91 3.28 -31.28
C PRO A 306 15.55 3.47 -30.63
N LYS A 307 14.67 2.49 -30.83
CA LYS A 307 13.31 2.57 -30.32
C LYS A 307 13.24 1.93 -28.93
N ALA A 308 12.78 2.69 -27.96
CA ALA A 308 12.09 2.15 -26.82
C ALA A 308 10.64 1.83 -27.23
N GLN A 309 10.05 0.79 -26.64
CA GLN A 309 8.63 0.50 -26.81
C GLN A 309 7.98 0.17 -25.47
N VAL A 310 6.75 0.61 -25.30
CA VAL A 310 5.88 0.12 -24.23
C VAL A 310 5.28 -1.22 -24.67
N ALA A 311 5.14 -2.16 -23.75
CA ALA A 311 4.54 -3.46 -24.03
C ALA A 311 3.12 -3.33 -24.59
N GLU A 312 2.73 -4.23 -25.50
CA GLU A 312 1.44 -4.21 -26.18
C GLU A 312 0.26 -4.21 -25.20
N ALA A 313 0.37 -4.97 -24.10
CA ALA A 313 -0.64 -5.03 -23.06
C ALA A 313 -0.97 -3.65 -22.46
N TRP A 314 0.02 -2.77 -22.33
CA TRP A 314 -0.11 -1.43 -21.76
C TRP A 314 -0.63 -0.39 -22.75
N LEU A 315 -0.66 -0.72 -24.05
CA LEU A 315 -1.22 0.13 -25.10
C LEU A 315 -2.73 -0.10 -25.31
N MET A 316 -3.34 -1.01 -24.56
CA MET A 316 -4.73 -1.43 -24.69
C MET A 316 -5.56 -1.01 -23.48
N ASP A 317 -6.80 -0.56 -23.73
CA ASP A 317 -7.76 -0.22 -22.67
C ASP A 317 -8.11 -1.44 -21.78
N ASP A 318 -8.11 -2.63 -22.38
CA ASP A 318 -8.14 -3.92 -21.68
C ASP A 318 -6.89 -4.70 -22.08
N ARG A 319 -6.01 -4.94 -21.10
CA ARG A 319 -4.73 -5.64 -21.30
C ARG A 319 -4.90 -7.07 -21.82
N LEU A 320 -6.11 -7.63 -21.80
CA LEU A 320 -6.44 -8.98 -22.22
C LEU A 320 -7.20 -9.03 -23.55
N ALA A 321 -7.54 -7.88 -24.14
CA ALA A 321 -8.32 -7.75 -25.37
C ALA A 321 -7.84 -8.59 -26.58
N PRO A 322 -6.51 -8.80 -26.83
CA PRO A 322 -6.04 -9.63 -27.94
C PRO A 322 -6.49 -11.10 -27.85
N TRP A 323 -6.74 -11.59 -26.64
CA TRP A 323 -7.00 -12.99 -26.34
C TRP A 323 -8.49 -13.28 -26.08
N GLN A 324 -9.36 -12.26 -26.14
CA GLN A 324 -10.79 -12.39 -25.89
C GLN A 324 -11.64 -12.76 -27.12
N GLN A 325 -11.07 -12.81 -28.35
CA GLN A 325 -11.85 -13.05 -29.58
C GLN A 325 -11.98 -14.52 -30.04
N ASP A 326 -11.34 -15.48 -29.39
CA ASP A 326 -11.50 -16.90 -29.76
C ASP A 326 -11.80 -17.77 -28.53
N LYS A 327 -13.09 -18.10 -28.41
CA LYS A 327 -13.68 -19.26 -27.71
C LYS A 327 -13.51 -19.30 -26.19
N THR A 328 -14.59 -19.02 -25.46
CA THR A 328 -15.61 -20.00 -25.05
C THR A 328 -15.04 -21.20 -24.29
N ASP A 329 -15.57 -21.33 -23.08
CA ASP A 329 -15.69 -22.53 -22.26
C ASP A 329 -14.47 -23.00 -21.44
N THR A 330 -14.66 -22.85 -20.12
CA THR A 330 -14.23 -23.72 -19.01
C THR A 330 -12.77 -23.59 -18.56
N GLY A 331 -12.45 -23.35 -17.29
CA GLY A 331 -13.30 -23.40 -16.12
C GLY A 331 -12.65 -23.99 -14.85
N ASN A 332 -12.63 -23.19 -13.77
CA ASN A 332 -12.30 -23.37 -12.33
C ASN A 332 -11.34 -24.48 -11.86
N ALA A 333 -10.29 -24.13 -11.10
CA ALA A 333 -10.24 -23.57 -9.72
C ALA A 333 -10.44 -24.62 -8.61
N GLN A 334 -9.45 -24.70 -7.69
CA GLN A 334 -9.64 -24.46 -6.24
C GLN A 334 -8.34 -24.64 -5.38
N ALA A 335 -8.12 -23.64 -4.53
CA ALA A 335 -7.69 -23.58 -3.12
C ALA A 335 -6.91 -24.72 -2.41
N GLU A 336 -5.92 -24.35 -1.55
CA GLU A 336 -6.09 -24.35 -0.07
C GLU A 336 -4.81 -23.97 0.76
N GLN A 337 -5.03 -23.05 1.72
CA GLN A 337 -4.62 -22.98 3.15
C GLN A 337 -3.17 -23.13 3.70
N GLU A 338 -2.80 -22.04 4.41
CA GLU A 338 -2.26 -21.90 5.79
C GLU A 338 -0.78 -22.14 6.18
N SER A 339 -0.17 -21.08 6.75
CA SER A 339 0.47 -21.01 8.09
C SER A 339 1.44 -19.80 8.10
N GLY A 340 1.47 -18.88 9.06
CA GLY A 340 1.35 -19.04 10.49
C GLY A 340 2.74 -19.28 11.07
N LYS A 341 3.48 -18.22 11.42
CA LYS A 341 4.50 -18.27 12.48
C LYS A 341 4.86 -16.89 13.05
N SER A 342 4.71 -16.84 14.36
CA SER A 342 5.14 -15.79 15.26
C SER A 342 6.67 -15.77 15.42
N SER A 343 7.19 -14.57 15.68
CA SER A 343 8.42 -14.33 16.44
C SER A 343 8.02 -13.29 17.49
N GLY A 344 8.05 -13.57 18.79
CA GLY A 344 9.19 -14.11 19.52
C GLY A 344 9.89 -12.94 20.19
N GLN A 345 9.29 -12.44 21.29
CA GLN A 345 9.91 -11.43 22.16
C GLN A 345 11.30 -11.91 22.61
N THR A 346 12.32 -11.10 22.34
CA THR A 346 13.60 -11.16 23.03
C THR A 346 13.72 -9.92 23.90
N GLN A 347 13.55 -10.10 25.21
CA GLN A 347 14.03 -9.17 26.21
C GLN A 347 15.56 -9.22 26.18
N GLY A 348 16.18 -8.15 25.66
CA GLY A 348 17.61 -7.89 25.81
C GLY A 348 17.85 -7.08 27.07
N ASP A 349 18.72 -7.60 27.95
CA ASP A 349 19.26 -6.90 29.12
C ASP A 349 19.85 -5.54 28.72
N SER A 350 19.31 -4.45 29.27
CA SER A 350 19.80 -3.10 29.06
C SER A 350 21.05 -2.84 29.90
N GLN A 351 22.21 -2.91 29.26
CA GLN A 351 23.41 -2.23 29.77
C GLN A 351 23.28 -0.72 29.49
N LEU A 352 23.53 0.10 30.52
CA LEU A 352 23.49 1.56 30.44
C LEU A 352 24.50 2.09 29.39
N PRO A 353 24.11 3.03 28.51
CA PRO A 353 25.02 3.57 27.49
C PRO A 353 26.13 4.43 28.11
N SER A 354 27.28 4.44 27.43
CA SER A 354 28.42 5.28 27.80
C SER A 354 28.22 6.73 27.35
N LEU A 355 28.92 7.69 27.97
CA LEU A 355 28.92 9.12 27.61
C LEU A 355 29.39 9.42 26.17
N GLU A 356 29.87 8.41 25.43
CA GLU A 356 30.34 8.52 24.04
C GLU A 356 29.25 8.12 23.02
N GLU A 357 28.16 7.48 23.46
CA GLU A 357 27.04 6.99 22.61
C GLU A 357 25.80 7.92 22.63
N LEU A 358 25.88 9.02 23.40
CA LEU A 358 24.86 10.07 23.52
C LEU A 358 24.27 10.62 22.19
N PRO A 359 25.03 10.69 21.06
CA PRO A 359 24.49 11.21 19.81
C PRO A 359 23.45 10.30 19.12
N PHE A 360 23.44 8.98 19.37
CA PHE A 360 22.57 8.05 18.63
C PHE A 360 21.16 7.90 19.21
N PHE A 361 20.98 8.04 20.53
CA PHE A 361 19.67 7.90 21.18
C PHE A 361 18.72 9.08 20.90
N LEU A 362 19.26 10.29 20.71
CA LEU A 362 18.47 11.51 20.47
C LEU A 362 18.13 11.75 18.98
N LEU A 363 18.48 10.80 18.11
CA LEU A 363 18.10 10.77 16.70
C LEU A 363 16.81 9.98 16.46
N SER A 364 16.20 9.36 17.49
CA SER A 364 14.95 8.63 17.30
C SER A 364 13.83 9.58 16.88
N HIS A 365 13.04 9.16 15.89
CA HIS A 365 11.88 9.89 15.38
C HIS A 365 10.78 10.08 16.43
N THR A 366 10.79 9.21 17.46
CA THR A 366 9.94 9.32 18.63
C THR A 366 10.70 9.13 19.95
N CYS A 367 10.55 10.07 20.88
CA CYS A 367 11.09 9.99 22.23
C CYS A 367 9.99 9.74 23.27
N LYS A 368 10.33 8.92 24.27
CA LYS A 368 9.53 8.58 25.45
C LYS A 368 10.17 9.13 26.71
N GLN A 369 9.37 9.24 27.77
CA GLN A 369 9.86 9.64 29.08
C GLN A 369 10.96 8.74 29.62
N SER A 370 10.92 7.43 29.31
CA SER A 370 11.97 6.47 29.64
C SER A 370 13.32 6.86 29.06
N ASP A 371 13.34 7.40 27.84
CA ASP A 371 14.57 7.69 27.10
C ASP A 371 15.30 8.86 27.77
N PHE A 372 14.54 9.91 28.13
CA PHE A 372 15.09 11.05 28.88
C PHE A 372 15.46 10.68 30.31
N ALA A 373 14.75 9.75 30.95
CA ALA A 373 15.11 9.26 32.28
C ALA A 373 16.41 8.43 32.29
N GLN A 374 16.62 7.59 31.26
CA GLN A 374 17.88 6.87 31.06
C GLN A 374 19.03 7.83 30.81
N LEU A 375 18.80 8.87 30.01
CA LEU A 375 19.77 9.92 29.73
C LEU A 375 20.14 10.71 30.99
N ASP A 376 19.14 11.11 31.80
CA ASP A 376 19.36 11.74 33.11
C ASP A 376 20.21 10.84 34.03
N ALA A 377 19.95 9.53 34.06
CA ALA A 377 20.73 8.58 34.86
C ALA A 377 22.18 8.46 34.39
N ALA A 378 22.43 8.52 33.08
CA ALA A 378 23.77 8.46 32.50
C ALA A 378 24.59 9.75 32.77
N ILE A 379 23.94 10.91 32.69
CA ILE A 379 24.58 12.21 32.97
C ILE A 379 24.85 12.38 34.46
N ALA A 380 23.90 11.98 35.31
CA ALA A 380 23.97 12.12 36.76
C ALA A 380 24.29 13.57 37.19
N ASP A 381 25.30 13.78 38.03
CA ASP A 381 25.72 15.08 38.56
C ASP A 381 26.66 15.87 37.62
N ARG A 382 26.92 15.35 36.41
CA ARG A 382 27.94 15.89 35.48
C ARG A 382 27.33 16.78 34.38
N LEU A 383 26.18 17.40 34.63
CA LEU A 383 25.44 18.16 33.61
C LEU A 383 26.31 19.22 32.91
N SER A 384 27.12 19.98 33.66
CA SER A 384 27.98 21.01 33.07
C SER A 384 29.00 20.45 32.07
N ALA A 385 29.54 19.25 32.31
CA ALA A 385 30.46 18.59 31.38
C ALA A 385 29.72 17.88 30.22
N ALA A 386 28.45 17.50 30.44
CA ALA A 386 27.61 16.88 29.42
C ALA A 386 27.04 17.92 28.42
N LEU A 387 26.82 19.17 28.84
CA LEU A 387 26.31 20.23 27.97
C LEU A 387 27.21 20.49 26.75
N ASP A 388 28.53 20.46 26.93
CA ASP A 388 29.50 20.61 25.84
C ASP A 388 29.48 19.45 24.83
N LYS A 389 28.89 18.31 25.22
CA LYS A 389 28.78 17.10 24.40
C LYS A 389 27.35 16.86 23.88
N LEU A 390 26.39 17.69 24.30
CA LEU A 390 25.00 17.53 23.91
C LEU A 390 24.82 17.88 22.42
N PRO A 391 24.07 17.08 21.64
CA PRO A 391 23.82 17.40 20.24
C PRO A 391 23.14 18.76 20.08
N THR A 392 23.59 19.58 19.12
CA THR A 392 23.04 20.93 18.90
C THR A 392 21.83 20.96 17.97
N HIS A 393 21.20 19.82 17.70
CA HIS A 393 19.93 19.71 16.96
C HIS A 393 18.74 19.58 17.92
N LEU A 394 17.52 19.40 17.38
CA LEU A 394 16.29 19.41 18.17
C LEU A 394 16.26 18.40 19.34
N GLY A 395 16.93 17.25 19.22
CA GLY A 395 17.00 16.24 20.28
C GLY A 395 17.73 16.73 21.53
N GLY A 396 18.90 17.36 21.38
CA GLY A 396 19.60 17.95 22.52
C GLY A 396 18.88 19.18 23.07
N VAL A 397 18.29 20.01 22.21
CA VAL A 397 17.45 21.15 22.65
C VAL A 397 16.25 20.67 23.48
N ALA A 398 15.60 19.56 23.08
CA ALA A 398 14.50 18.95 23.82
C ALA A 398 14.93 18.42 25.18
N TYR A 399 16.07 17.73 25.25
CA TYR A 399 16.60 17.22 26.51
C TYR A 399 17.01 18.36 27.46
N ALA A 400 17.69 19.38 26.97
CA ALA A 400 18.07 20.54 27.78
C ALA A 400 16.83 21.26 28.34
N ALA A 401 15.79 21.45 27.53
CA ALA A 401 14.53 22.01 27.98
C ALA A 401 13.80 21.09 29.00
N TYR A 402 13.82 19.78 28.78
CA TYR A 402 13.27 18.79 29.71
C TYR A 402 13.97 18.87 31.08
N ARG A 403 15.31 18.86 31.11
CA ARG A 403 16.09 18.96 32.34
C ARG A 403 15.83 20.28 33.07
N LEU A 404 15.68 21.38 32.32
CA LEU A 404 15.33 22.69 32.87
C LEU A 404 13.94 22.69 33.54
N ALA A 405 12.97 21.96 33.00
CA ALA A 405 11.60 21.89 33.52
C ALA A 405 11.45 20.99 34.76
N ARG A 406 12.50 20.26 35.15
CA ARG A 406 12.48 19.35 36.30
C ARG A 406 12.65 20.08 37.63
N PRO A 407 11.93 19.67 38.69
CA PRO A 407 12.06 20.28 40.01
C PRO A 407 13.44 20.05 40.65
N GLU A 408 14.19 19.04 40.22
CA GLU A 408 15.52 18.72 40.73
C GLU A 408 16.66 19.55 40.07
N CYS A 409 16.33 20.49 39.19
CA CYS A 409 17.30 21.38 38.54
C CYS A 409 17.80 22.46 39.51
N THR A 410 19.10 22.48 39.79
CA THR A 410 19.72 23.49 40.67
C THR A 410 19.84 24.85 39.99
N ALA A 411 19.98 25.92 40.76
CA ALA A 411 20.14 27.27 40.19
C ALA A 411 21.34 27.41 39.24
N ALA A 412 22.43 26.68 39.52
CA ALA A 412 23.62 26.67 38.66
C ALA A 412 23.36 25.92 37.34
N GLU A 413 22.68 24.77 37.40
CA GLU A 413 22.25 24.04 36.20
C GLU A 413 21.26 24.85 35.37
N THR A 414 20.30 25.52 36.01
CA THR A 414 19.35 26.43 35.34
C THR A 414 20.08 27.50 34.53
N GLN A 415 21.08 28.17 35.12
CA GLN A 415 21.86 29.19 34.41
C GLN A 415 22.64 28.60 33.23
N ALA A 416 23.26 27.43 33.40
CA ALA A 416 24.02 26.77 32.34
C ALA A 416 23.12 26.30 31.18
N LEU A 417 21.98 25.68 31.50
CA LEU A 417 21.00 25.22 30.52
C LEU A 417 20.40 26.37 29.73
N LEU A 418 20.05 27.48 30.39
CA LEU A 418 19.50 28.66 29.71
C LEU A 418 20.51 29.30 28.76
N GLY A 419 21.77 29.44 29.19
CA GLY A 419 22.84 29.94 28.32
C GLY A 419 23.07 29.04 27.10
N TRP A 420 23.03 27.72 27.30
CA TRP A 420 23.16 26.75 26.20
C TRP A 420 21.95 26.81 25.24
N LEU A 421 20.73 26.88 25.78
CA LEU A 421 19.50 27.00 24.98
C LEU A 421 19.48 28.30 24.16
N GLU A 422 19.89 29.43 24.73
CA GLU A 422 20.00 30.70 24.00
C GLU A 422 20.96 30.61 22.80
N GLN A 423 22.04 29.84 22.94
CA GLN A 423 23.02 29.65 21.87
C GLN A 423 22.52 28.71 20.75
N HIS A 424 21.74 27.68 21.09
CA HIS A 424 21.46 26.57 20.16
C HIS A 424 20.01 26.45 19.68
N PHE A 425 19.03 26.94 20.46
CA PHE A 425 17.59 26.78 20.19
C PHE A 425 17.21 27.28 18.78
N LEU A 426 17.51 28.54 18.48
CA LEU A 426 17.05 29.16 17.23
C LEU A 426 17.69 28.51 16.00
N THR A 427 18.98 28.18 16.07
CA THR A 427 19.71 27.52 14.99
C THR A 427 19.12 26.13 14.69
N ALA A 428 18.77 25.36 15.72
CA ALA A 428 18.16 24.04 15.56
C ALA A 428 16.79 24.14 14.89
N TYR A 429 15.95 25.10 15.30
CA TYR A 429 14.63 25.34 14.71
C TYR A 429 14.71 25.82 13.27
N MET A 430 15.54 26.83 13.00
CA MET A 430 15.67 27.38 11.65
C MET A 430 16.26 26.38 10.67
N ARG A 431 17.07 25.41 11.12
CA ARG A 431 17.53 24.31 10.26
C ARG A 431 16.34 23.50 9.71
N VAL A 432 15.38 23.14 10.56
CA VAL A 432 14.19 22.38 10.16
C VAL A 432 13.26 23.23 9.29
N PHE A 433 13.00 24.48 9.68
CA PHE A 433 12.21 25.40 8.85
C PHE A 433 12.85 25.67 7.48
N ASN A 434 14.17 25.75 7.38
CA ASN A 434 14.83 25.92 6.07
C ASN A 434 14.82 24.64 5.24
N ARG A 435 14.87 23.45 5.86
CA ARG A 435 14.84 22.16 5.17
C ARG A 435 13.45 21.83 4.62
N HIS A 436 12.39 22.07 5.40
CA HIS A 436 11.01 21.68 5.07
C HIS A 436 10.08 22.85 4.79
N GLY A 437 10.59 24.08 4.81
CA GLY A 437 9.82 25.29 4.57
C GLY A 437 9.42 25.48 3.11
N GLY A 438 9.92 24.64 2.21
CA GLY A 438 9.54 24.64 0.81
C GLY A 438 10.18 25.73 -0.01
N SER A 439 9.36 26.42 -0.82
CA SER A 439 9.72 27.63 -1.59
C SER A 439 10.07 28.85 -0.70
N PHE A 440 10.86 28.61 0.35
CA PHE A 440 11.69 29.55 1.12
C PHE A 440 12.72 30.22 0.20
N ASN A 441 12.22 30.93 -0.81
CA ASN A 441 13.03 31.76 -1.68
C ASN A 441 13.47 32.98 -0.87
N SER A 442 14.77 33.29 -0.86
CA SER A 442 15.33 34.39 -0.06
C SER A 442 14.71 35.75 -0.38
N ASP A 443 14.05 35.86 -1.53
CA ASP A 443 13.56 37.10 -2.10
C ASP A 443 12.04 37.33 -1.91
N ASN A 444 11.31 36.36 -1.33
CA ASN A 444 9.88 36.56 -1.03
C ASN A 444 9.68 37.43 0.24
N PRO A 445 9.03 38.61 0.14
CA PRO A 445 8.82 39.50 1.29
C PRO A 445 8.03 38.88 2.45
N GLN A 446 7.10 37.97 2.15
CA GLN A 446 6.30 37.28 3.17
C GLN A 446 7.16 36.28 3.97
N HIS A 447 8.07 35.58 3.29
CA HIS A 447 9.04 34.70 3.93
C HIS A 447 10.00 35.50 4.84
N LEU A 448 10.54 36.63 4.36
CA LEU A 448 11.40 37.49 5.19
C LEU A 448 10.68 37.99 6.44
N THR A 449 9.39 38.33 6.30
CA THR A 449 8.55 38.76 7.43
C THR A 449 8.35 37.63 8.44
N LEU A 450 8.02 36.42 7.97
CA LEU A 450 7.83 35.25 8.83
C LEU A 450 9.14 34.87 9.55
N LYS A 451 10.26 34.86 8.81
CA LYS A 451 11.59 34.58 9.36
C LYS A 451 12.00 35.61 10.41
N ALA A 452 11.82 36.91 10.14
CA ALA A 452 12.11 37.96 11.11
C ALA A 452 11.25 37.80 12.37
N TRP A 453 9.96 37.50 12.22
CA TRP A 453 9.07 37.25 13.36
C TRP A 453 9.49 36.02 14.20
N LEU A 454 9.99 34.95 13.56
CA LEU A 454 10.48 33.76 14.24
C LEU A 454 11.88 33.92 14.87
N THR A 455 12.67 34.90 14.44
CA THR A 455 14.09 35.02 14.85
C THR A 455 14.40 36.29 15.66
N GLU A 456 13.60 37.34 15.55
CA GLU A 456 13.88 38.65 16.15
C GLU A 456 12.80 39.02 17.18
N ALA A 457 13.15 39.03 18.48
CA ALA A 457 12.17 39.26 19.55
C ALA A 457 11.47 40.62 19.50
N LYS A 458 12.06 41.63 18.84
CA LYS A 458 11.48 42.98 18.69
C LYS A 458 10.23 43.07 17.81
N GLU A 459 10.01 42.10 16.92
CA GLU A 459 8.90 42.10 15.96
C GLU A 459 7.53 41.95 16.66
N GLN A 460 6.46 42.58 16.16
CA GLN A 460 5.16 42.64 16.88
C GLN A 460 3.95 42.13 16.08
N GLN A 461 4.16 41.41 14.98
CA GLN A 461 3.05 40.84 14.22
C GLN A 461 2.24 39.82 15.05
N ASP A 462 0.93 39.74 14.78
CA ASP A 462 0.02 38.77 15.38
C ASP A 462 0.26 37.34 14.88
N ALA A 463 0.15 36.36 15.77
CA ALA A 463 0.43 34.96 15.46
C ALA A 463 -0.55 34.36 14.44
N GLY A 464 -1.82 34.82 14.40
CA GLY A 464 -2.79 34.39 13.39
C GLY A 464 -2.43 34.87 11.99
N THR A 465 -1.93 36.11 11.89
CA THR A 465 -1.42 36.65 10.62
C THR A 465 -0.21 35.85 10.13
N MET A 466 0.72 35.53 11.03
CA MET A 466 1.92 34.75 10.67
C MET A 466 1.61 33.29 10.36
N ALA A 467 0.60 32.69 10.99
CA ALA A 467 0.12 31.36 10.63
C ALA A 467 -0.47 31.31 9.22
N ALA A 468 -1.25 32.33 8.81
CA ALA A 468 -1.75 32.42 7.43
C ALA A 468 -0.62 32.59 6.41
N VAL A 469 0.41 33.37 6.75
CA VAL A 469 1.62 33.49 5.92
C VAL A 469 2.33 32.13 5.82
N ALA A 470 2.53 31.43 6.94
CA ALA A 470 3.17 30.13 6.95
C ALA A 470 2.37 29.08 6.15
N ASP A 471 1.04 29.03 6.28
CA ASP A 471 0.18 28.11 5.51
C ASP A 471 0.34 28.30 3.99
N SER A 472 0.59 29.53 3.52
CA SER A 472 0.82 29.81 2.11
C SER A 472 2.23 29.48 1.61
N LEU A 473 3.21 29.38 2.52
CA LEU A 473 4.64 29.22 2.17
C LEU A 473 5.16 27.81 2.38
N LEU A 474 4.72 27.13 3.44
CA LEU A 474 5.22 25.81 3.82
C LEU A 474 4.80 24.75 2.81
N ASP A 475 5.73 23.86 2.46
CA ASP A 475 5.43 22.73 1.59
C ASP A 475 4.44 21.77 2.23
N LYS A 476 3.57 21.24 1.37
CA LYS A 476 2.51 20.28 1.69
C LYS A 476 2.71 19.08 0.81
N ASP A 477 2.73 17.88 1.39
CA ASP A 477 2.89 16.64 0.61
C ASP A 477 1.57 16.14 0.01
N GLY A 478 0.46 16.86 0.25
CA GLY A 478 -0.87 16.47 -0.19
C GLY A 478 -1.40 15.17 0.45
N GLY A 479 -0.72 14.63 1.46
CA GLY A 479 -1.02 13.32 2.05
C GLY A 479 -0.38 12.13 1.33
N THR A 480 0.64 12.35 0.49
CA THR A 480 1.30 11.30 -0.30
C THR A 480 2.35 10.50 0.48
N ARG A 481 3.04 11.10 1.47
CA ARG A 481 4.10 10.44 2.26
C ARG A 481 3.79 10.40 3.76
N GLY A 482 2.99 11.35 4.27
CA GLY A 482 2.46 11.37 5.63
C GLY A 482 0.94 11.32 5.69
N SER A 483 0.37 10.93 6.84
CA SER A 483 -1.08 10.98 7.05
C SER A 483 -1.57 12.43 6.91
N GLN A 484 -2.32 12.76 5.86
CA GLN A 484 -3.05 14.02 5.83
C GLN A 484 -4.17 13.98 6.86
N ILE A 485 -4.03 14.79 7.89
CA ILE A 485 -4.76 14.62 9.15
C ILE A 485 -6.22 15.03 9.03
N SER A 486 -6.57 16.10 8.31
CA SER A 486 -7.98 16.47 8.12
C SER A 486 -8.19 17.46 6.96
N GLN A 487 -9.43 17.92 6.73
CA GLN A 487 -9.73 19.03 5.82
C GLN A 487 -9.21 20.39 6.34
N HIS A 488 -9.26 20.60 7.65
CA HIS A 488 -8.87 21.86 8.28
C HIS A 488 -7.38 21.93 8.62
N GLN A 489 -6.64 20.84 8.42
CA GLN A 489 -5.22 20.75 8.72
C GLN A 489 -4.46 20.16 7.53
N ALA A 490 -3.64 20.98 6.87
CA ALA A 490 -2.78 20.52 5.79
C ALA A 490 -1.68 19.57 6.29
N ALA A 491 -1.18 18.74 5.40
CA ALA A 491 -0.08 17.81 5.65
C ALA A 491 1.26 18.51 5.39
N TYR A 492 1.69 19.35 6.33
CA TYR A 492 2.96 20.07 6.19
C TYR A 492 4.14 19.12 6.37
N TRP A 493 5.13 19.22 5.48
CA TRP A 493 6.41 18.49 5.58
C TRP A 493 7.12 18.73 6.91
N LEU A 494 6.90 19.91 7.51
CA LEU A 494 7.43 20.29 8.82
C LEU A 494 7.14 19.26 9.92
N PHE A 495 6.03 18.50 9.83
CA PHE A 495 5.63 17.53 10.85
C PHE A 495 6.05 16.08 10.53
N PHE A 496 6.92 15.88 9.52
CA PHE A 496 7.38 14.54 9.17
C PHE A 496 8.21 13.89 10.30
N PRO A 497 8.10 12.56 10.48
CA PRO A 497 8.77 11.86 11.59
C PRO A 497 10.31 11.92 11.51
N ASP A 498 10.84 11.96 10.29
CA ASP A 498 12.25 11.64 10.01
C ASP A 498 13.25 12.69 10.54
N ASP A 499 12.79 13.92 10.81
CA ASP A 499 13.63 15.04 11.24
C ASP A 499 13.57 15.37 12.74
N GLY A 500 12.99 14.46 13.54
CA GLY A 500 12.93 14.62 15.00
C GLY A 500 12.00 15.75 15.45
N PHE A 501 10.96 16.05 14.68
CA PHE A 501 10.07 17.18 14.97
C PHE A 501 9.31 17.04 16.31
N GLN A 502 9.07 15.81 16.78
CA GLN A 502 8.56 15.59 18.14
C GLN A 502 9.49 16.24 19.18
N CYS A 503 10.81 16.09 19.03
CA CYS A 503 11.79 16.73 19.93
C CYS A 503 11.66 18.26 19.90
N GLY A 504 11.42 18.84 18.72
CA GLY A 504 11.07 20.26 18.62
C GLY A 504 9.87 20.59 19.51
N LEU A 505 8.72 19.97 19.28
CA LEU A 505 7.52 20.22 20.08
C LEU A 505 7.75 20.03 21.58
N LEU A 506 8.45 18.98 21.98
CA LEU A 506 8.82 18.72 23.38
C LEU A 506 9.69 19.82 23.96
N SER A 507 10.65 20.35 23.19
CA SER A 507 11.51 21.44 23.64
C SER A 507 10.70 22.71 23.97
N LEU A 508 9.72 23.08 23.13
CA LEU A 508 8.84 24.22 23.39
C LEU A 508 7.96 23.95 24.60
N PHE A 509 7.37 22.76 24.67
CA PHE A 509 6.50 22.36 25.78
C PHE A 509 7.22 22.46 27.12
N PHE A 510 8.42 21.88 27.24
CA PHE A 510 9.18 21.93 28.49
C PHE A 510 9.70 23.33 28.81
N LEU A 511 10.23 24.04 27.81
CA LEU A 511 10.73 25.40 27.99
C LEU A 511 9.64 26.35 28.49
N LEU A 512 8.44 26.30 27.90
CA LEU A 512 7.31 27.17 28.29
C LEU A 512 6.66 26.77 29.62
N ASN A 513 6.88 25.53 30.09
CA ASN A 513 6.45 25.08 31.42
C ASN A 513 7.55 25.23 32.49
N SER A 514 8.74 25.70 32.13
CA SER A 514 9.84 25.93 33.06
C SER A 514 9.77 27.31 33.74
N GLN A 515 10.35 27.43 34.93
CA GLN A 515 10.46 28.71 35.63
C GLN A 515 11.67 29.51 35.09
N MET A 516 11.45 30.34 34.07
CA MET A 516 12.51 31.17 33.49
C MET A 516 12.69 32.50 34.25
N PRO A 517 13.93 32.88 34.61
CA PRO A 517 14.23 34.21 35.13
C PRO A 517 13.95 35.32 34.10
N GLN A 518 13.61 36.52 34.58
CA GLN A 518 13.32 37.68 33.72
C GLN A 518 14.45 38.06 32.74
N ALA A 519 15.69 37.66 33.01
CA ALA A 519 16.84 37.93 32.13
C ALA A 519 16.75 37.26 30.75
N HIS A 520 15.96 36.19 30.60
CA HIS A 520 15.88 35.37 29.37
C HIS A 520 14.63 35.67 28.54
N THR A 521 14.20 36.94 28.53
CA THR A 521 12.93 37.37 27.92
C THR A 521 12.88 37.08 26.41
N GLU A 522 14.02 37.16 25.70
CA GLU A 522 14.08 36.91 24.25
C GLU A 522 13.80 35.44 23.90
N LEU A 523 14.49 34.49 24.53
CA LEU A 523 14.24 33.04 24.33
C LEU A 523 12.77 32.70 24.61
N GLN A 524 12.20 33.25 25.68
CA GLN A 524 10.79 33.04 26.03
C GLN A 524 9.83 33.58 24.95
N ILE A 525 10.09 34.77 24.41
CA ILE A 525 9.30 35.36 23.33
C ILE A 525 9.35 34.46 22.09
N LEU A 526 10.54 34.05 21.68
CA LEU A 526 10.73 33.24 20.47
C LEU A 526 10.11 31.84 20.62
N ALA A 527 10.28 31.18 21.77
CA ALA A 527 9.64 29.90 22.05
C ALA A 527 8.11 30.02 22.00
N LYS A 528 7.55 31.08 22.60
CA LYS A 528 6.10 31.31 22.57
C LYS A 528 5.58 31.52 21.15
N ARG A 529 6.32 32.24 20.29
CA ARG A 529 5.94 32.45 18.88
C ARG A 529 5.93 31.14 18.09
N HIS A 530 6.99 30.33 18.21
CA HIS A 530 7.05 29.02 17.56
C HIS A 530 5.91 28.12 18.03
N TRP A 531 5.63 28.07 19.33
CA TRP A 531 4.50 27.31 19.88
C TRP A 531 3.16 27.79 19.30
N GLN A 532 2.91 29.10 19.32
CA GLN A 532 1.66 29.67 18.79
C GLN A 532 1.48 29.40 17.29
N LEU A 533 2.56 29.48 16.51
CA LEU A 533 2.53 29.17 15.08
C LEU A 533 2.16 27.70 14.86
N LEU A 534 2.87 26.78 15.51
CA LEU A 534 2.66 25.33 15.34
C LEU A 534 1.29 24.88 15.84
N LEU A 535 0.80 25.47 16.94
CA LEU A 535 -0.55 25.22 17.45
C LEU A 535 -1.63 25.70 16.48
N LYS A 536 -1.40 26.79 15.74
CA LYS A 536 -2.33 27.29 14.72
C LYS A 536 -2.30 26.42 13.46
N LEU A 537 -1.13 25.92 13.07
CA LEU A 537 -0.98 25.12 11.85
C LEU A 537 -1.47 23.68 12.03
N ALA A 538 -1.12 23.02 13.14
CA ALA A 538 -1.44 21.61 13.35
C ALA A 538 -1.68 21.25 14.83
N PRO A 539 -2.83 21.67 15.42
CA PRO A 539 -3.10 21.47 16.84
C PRO A 539 -3.15 19.99 17.23
N MET A 540 -3.72 19.12 16.40
CA MET A 540 -3.86 17.69 16.73
C MET A 540 -2.51 16.96 16.69
N VAL A 541 -1.62 17.32 15.77
CA VAL A 541 -0.25 16.81 15.75
C VAL A 541 0.47 17.19 17.03
N LEU A 542 0.39 18.47 17.40
CA LEU A 542 1.04 18.98 18.59
C LEU A 542 0.58 18.22 19.84
N ILE A 543 -0.74 18.09 20.05
CA ILE A 543 -1.30 17.36 21.20
C ILE A 543 -0.82 15.89 21.16
N SER A 544 -0.94 15.22 20.02
CA SER A 544 -0.57 13.81 19.88
C SER A 544 0.92 13.56 20.16
N ARG A 545 1.80 14.37 19.59
CA ARG A 545 3.27 14.26 19.74
C ARG A 545 3.73 14.53 21.17
N ILE A 546 3.12 15.47 21.87
CA ILE A 546 3.40 15.69 23.30
C ILE A 546 2.87 14.52 24.14
N SER A 547 1.64 14.08 23.91
CA SER A 547 1.03 12.96 24.65
C SER A 547 1.78 11.64 24.44
N GLN A 548 2.32 11.40 23.23
CA GLN A 548 3.12 10.22 22.91
C GLN A 548 4.35 10.06 23.81
N PHE A 549 4.95 11.16 24.31
CA PHE A 549 6.08 11.11 25.23
C PHE A 549 5.73 10.44 26.57
N TYR A 550 4.49 10.61 27.03
CA TYR A 550 3.97 10.04 28.27
C TYR A 550 3.18 8.73 28.06
N ALA A 551 2.98 8.31 26.81
CA ALA A 551 2.06 7.24 26.49
C ALA A 551 2.60 5.85 26.82
N ASN A 552 1.70 5.00 27.35
CA ASN A 552 1.97 3.61 27.75
C ASN A 552 1.84 2.61 26.59
N TYR A 553 1.18 3.01 25.51
CA TYR A 553 0.89 2.17 24.34
C TYR A 553 1.76 2.58 23.16
N GLU A 554 2.39 1.60 22.51
CA GLU A 554 3.21 1.85 21.34
C GLU A 554 2.34 2.31 20.16
N GLY A 555 2.76 3.37 19.46
CA GLY A 555 1.98 3.95 18.36
C GLY A 555 0.76 4.80 18.76
N TYR A 556 0.34 4.81 20.03
CA TYR A 556 -0.83 5.55 20.50
C TYR A 556 -0.47 6.63 21.52
N ALA A 557 -1.28 7.69 21.58
CA ALA A 557 -1.06 8.84 22.45
C ALA A 557 -1.86 8.74 23.77
N ALA A 558 -1.91 7.54 24.35
CA ALA A 558 -2.75 7.21 25.50
C ALA A 558 -1.92 6.92 26.76
N ILE A 559 -2.37 7.49 27.89
CA ILE A 559 -1.66 7.49 29.18
C ILE A 559 -2.54 6.77 30.19
N ASP A 560 -2.06 5.72 30.84
CA ASP A 560 -2.83 4.94 31.82
C ASP A 560 -3.10 5.71 33.11
N ASP A 561 -2.10 6.46 33.59
CA ASP A 561 -2.19 7.20 34.84
C ASP A 561 -3.08 8.45 34.69
N PRO A 562 -4.25 8.52 35.35
CA PRO A 562 -5.15 9.66 35.25
C PRO A 562 -4.53 10.97 35.76
N GLN A 563 -3.62 10.89 36.74
CA GLN A 563 -3.00 12.10 37.31
C GLN A 563 -2.00 12.71 36.33
N THR A 564 -1.16 11.90 35.70
CA THR A 564 -0.23 12.33 34.64
C THR A 564 -0.99 12.93 33.46
N GLU A 565 -2.05 12.26 32.99
CA GLU A 565 -2.89 12.76 31.90
C GLU A 565 -3.56 14.09 32.24
N GLN A 566 -4.13 14.23 33.44
CA GLN A 566 -4.76 15.47 33.90
C GLN A 566 -3.73 16.61 34.04
N SER A 567 -2.54 16.31 34.57
CA SER A 567 -1.45 17.29 34.68
C SER A 567 -1.01 17.77 33.30
N LEU A 568 -0.88 16.86 32.33
CA LEU A 568 -0.56 17.21 30.95
C LEU A 568 -1.64 18.09 30.32
N HIS A 569 -2.91 17.72 30.50
CA HIS A 569 -4.05 18.50 30.01
C HIS A 569 -4.01 19.95 30.55
N GLN A 570 -3.81 20.13 31.86
CA GLN A 570 -3.72 21.47 32.47
C GLN A 570 -2.55 22.30 31.92
N LYS A 571 -1.39 21.67 31.68
CA LYS A 571 -0.24 22.34 31.06
C LYS A 571 -0.54 22.78 29.63
N LEU A 572 -1.18 21.92 28.83
CA LEU A 572 -1.56 22.26 27.46
C LEU A 572 -2.60 23.39 27.41
N LEU A 573 -3.58 23.40 28.32
CA LEU A 573 -4.53 24.52 28.46
C LEU A 573 -3.81 25.84 28.81
N ALA A 574 -2.87 25.81 29.75
CA ALA A 574 -2.08 26.98 30.12
C ALA A 574 -1.23 27.53 28.95
N LEU A 575 -0.84 26.66 28.02
CA LEU A 575 -0.14 27.02 26.79
C LEU A 575 -1.07 27.41 25.63
N GLY A 576 -2.39 27.47 25.86
CA GLY A 576 -3.37 28.00 24.91
C GLY A 576 -3.98 26.97 23.97
N VAL A 577 -3.77 25.67 24.19
CA VAL A 577 -4.60 24.62 23.54
C VAL A 577 -6.03 24.76 24.10
N SER A 578 -7.05 24.64 23.25
CA SER A 578 -8.43 24.74 23.73
C SER A 578 -8.90 23.43 24.37
N GLU A 579 -9.84 23.54 25.31
CA GLU A 579 -10.48 22.37 25.95
C GLU A 579 -11.13 21.45 24.91
N ALA A 580 -11.82 22.02 23.92
CA ALA A 580 -12.44 21.26 22.84
C ALA A 580 -11.42 20.47 21.99
N GLN A 581 -10.22 21.01 21.76
CA GLN A 581 -9.15 20.32 21.04
C GLN A 581 -8.60 19.12 21.84
N LEU A 582 -8.40 19.31 23.14
CA LEU A 582 -7.95 18.24 24.03
C LEU A 582 -9.03 17.16 24.17
N ASP A 583 -10.30 17.55 24.22
CA ASP A 583 -11.42 16.63 24.28
C ASP A 583 -11.59 15.83 23.00
N ALA A 584 -11.48 16.46 21.83
CA ALA A 584 -11.51 15.76 20.54
C ALA A 584 -10.39 14.72 20.44
N HIS A 585 -9.16 15.11 20.78
CA HIS A 585 -8.02 14.20 20.77
C HIS A 585 -8.23 13.02 21.74
N THR A 586 -8.62 13.30 22.99
CA THR A 586 -8.83 12.28 24.02
C THR A 586 -9.93 11.31 23.63
N LEU A 587 -11.06 11.82 23.14
CA LEU A 587 -12.20 11.02 22.69
C LEU A 587 -11.81 10.02 21.60
N LEU A 588 -11.08 10.47 20.57
CA LEU A 588 -10.68 9.62 19.46
C LEU A 588 -9.56 8.64 19.84
N GLN A 589 -8.65 9.01 20.75
CA GLN A 589 -7.65 8.08 21.28
C GLN A 589 -8.30 7.00 22.14
N ASP A 590 -9.25 7.35 23.00
CA ASP A 590 -10.00 6.40 23.82
C ASP A 590 -10.71 5.36 22.96
N ARG A 591 -11.38 5.81 21.89
CA ARG A 591 -12.02 4.93 20.90
C ARG A 591 -11.01 3.97 20.24
N ARG A 592 -9.84 4.48 19.84
CA ARG A 592 -8.81 3.69 19.16
C ARG A 592 -8.21 2.64 20.10
N ILE A 593 -7.86 3.04 21.33
CA ILE A 593 -7.29 2.15 22.35
C ILE A 593 -8.30 1.14 22.88
N ALA A 594 -9.60 1.48 22.91
CA ALA A 594 -10.64 0.54 23.31
C ALA A 594 -10.62 -0.77 22.50
N ARG A 595 -10.03 -0.78 21.30
CA ARG A 595 -9.86 -1.97 20.43
C ARG A 595 -8.54 -2.71 20.62
N TYR A 596 -7.59 -2.15 21.36
CA TYR A 596 -6.25 -2.70 21.55
C TYR A 596 -6.23 -3.74 22.70
N ALA A 597 -5.47 -4.82 22.54
CA ALA A 597 -5.38 -5.88 23.54
C ALA A 597 -3.92 -6.13 23.97
N PRO A 598 -3.58 -6.02 25.27
CA PRO A 598 -4.42 -5.59 26.39
C PRO A 598 -4.53 -4.05 26.48
N ALA A 599 -5.71 -3.50 26.77
CA ALA A 599 -5.93 -2.08 27.07
C ALA A 599 -6.62 -1.89 28.43
N ASN A 600 -6.35 -0.77 29.10
CA ASN A 600 -6.99 -0.42 30.37
C ASN A 600 -8.48 -0.11 30.16
N GLU A 601 -9.34 -0.71 30.99
CA GLU A 601 -10.80 -0.57 30.86
C GLU A 601 -11.30 0.87 30.93
N ARG A 602 -10.53 1.75 31.61
CA ARG A 602 -10.87 3.17 31.74
C ARG A 602 -11.11 3.85 30.39
N PHE A 603 -10.41 3.43 29.32
CA PHE A 603 -10.49 4.09 28.01
C PHE A 603 -11.84 3.87 27.37
N TRP A 604 -12.33 2.62 27.31
CA TRP A 604 -13.65 2.36 26.74
C TRP A 604 -14.77 2.88 27.65
N GLN A 605 -14.61 2.82 28.98
CA GLN A 605 -15.59 3.39 29.92
C GLN A 605 -15.74 4.90 29.72
N ARG A 606 -14.62 5.63 29.70
CA ARG A 606 -14.60 7.07 29.46
C ARG A 606 -15.13 7.44 28.07
N TYR A 607 -14.82 6.64 27.06
CA TYR A 607 -15.37 6.83 25.71
C TYR A 607 -16.89 6.76 25.70
N LEU A 608 -17.49 5.75 26.33
CA LEU A 608 -18.94 5.58 26.41
C LEU A 608 -19.62 6.71 27.19
N GLU A 609 -19.02 7.14 28.31
CA GLU A 609 -19.51 8.28 29.08
C GLU A 609 -19.54 9.55 28.23
N ARG A 610 -18.47 9.80 27.46
CA ARG A 610 -18.40 10.95 26.54
C ARG A 610 -19.38 10.83 25.37
N LEU A 611 -19.57 9.62 24.84
CA LEU A 611 -20.55 9.35 23.78
C LEU A 611 -21.98 9.68 24.27
N ALA A 612 -22.33 9.24 25.48
CA ALA A 612 -23.62 9.54 26.10
C ALA A 612 -23.78 11.04 26.39
N SER A 613 -22.76 11.68 26.96
CA SER A 613 -22.79 13.13 27.23
C SER A 613 -22.95 13.97 25.96
N PHE A 614 -22.35 13.55 24.85
CA PHE A 614 -22.54 14.19 23.55
C PHE A 614 -24.00 14.10 23.07
N ALA A 615 -24.65 12.96 23.30
CA ALA A 615 -26.04 12.73 22.92
C ALA A 615 -27.06 13.53 23.76
N GLU A 616 -26.66 14.16 24.86
CA GLU A 616 -27.52 15.06 25.65
C GLU A 616 -27.70 16.44 24.99
N GLY A 617 -26.82 16.83 24.07
CA GLY A 617 -26.90 18.09 23.35
C GLY A 617 -28.12 18.15 22.44
N ASP A 618 -29.01 19.12 22.69
CA ASP A 618 -30.24 19.31 21.93
C ASP A 618 -30.39 20.77 21.49
N PRO A 619 -30.46 21.07 20.18
CA PRO A 619 -30.62 22.43 19.68
C PRO A 619 -31.98 23.05 20.07
N GLU A 620 -32.98 22.25 20.41
CA GLU A 620 -34.32 22.70 20.80
C GLU A 620 -34.43 22.97 22.31
N ASP A 621 -33.49 22.48 23.13
CA ASP A 621 -33.45 22.74 24.56
C ASP A 621 -33.00 24.18 24.87
N ASN A 622 -33.97 25.00 25.26
CA ASN A 622 -33.77 26.40 25.58
C ASN A 622 -33.38 26.68 27.04
N SER A 623 -33.24 25.64 27.88
CA SER A 623 -32.74 25.78 29.25
C SER A 623 -31.27 26.23 29.25
N MET A 624 -30.82 26.87 30.34
CA MET A 624 -29.41 27.28 30.44
C MET A 624 -28.45 26.07 30.40
N ILE A 625 -28.88 24.94 30.96
CA ILE A 625 -28.12 23.69 30.97
C ILE A 625 -28.07 23.12 29.55
N GLY A 626 -29.22 22.92 28.90
CA GLY A 626 -29.31 22.42 27.53
C GLY A 626 -28.51 23.25 26.53
N ARG A 627 -28.62 24.57 26.59
CA ARG A 627 -27.79 25.47 25.76
C ARG A 627 -26.30 25.31 26.01
N SER A 628 -25.89 25.05 27.25
CA SER A 628 -24.48 24.81 27.57
C SER A 628 -24.00 23.50 26.96
N HIS A 629 -24.77 22.42 27.06
CA HIS A 629 -24.45 21.12 26.44
C HIS A 629 -24.37 21.24 24.91
N TRP A 630 -25.35 21.90 24.28
CA TRP A 630 -25.35 22.15 22.84
C TRP A 630 -24.10 22.93 22.39
N LEU A 631 -23.73 24.00 23.11
CA LEU A 631 -22.54 24.79 22.77
C LEU A 631 -21.24 23.99 22.93
N ALA A 632 -21.15 23.11 23.94
CA ALA A 632 -20.00 22.22 24.12
C ALA A 632 -19.90 21.20 22.98
N GLN A 633 -21.04 20.63 22.56
CA GLN A 633 -21.14 19.71 21.43
C GLN A 633 -20.65 20.33 20.12
N GLN A 634 -21.09 21.56 19.82
CA GLN A 634 -20.66 22.28 18.61
C GLN A 634 -19.15 22.54 18.61
N LYS A 635 -18.59 22.99 19.73
CA LYS A 635 -17.14 23.20 19.85
C LYS A 635 -16.34 21.91 19.67
N LEU A 636 -16.84 20.79 20.19
CA LEU A 636 -16.20 19.49 20.03
C LEU A 636 -16.26 19.03 18.56
N LEU A 637 -17.38 19.19 17.88
CA LEU A 637 -17.50 18.89 16.44
C LEU A 637 -16.54 19.74 15.59
N ASP A 638 -16.43 21.03 15.88
CA ASP A 638 -15.47 21.92 15.20
C ASP A 638 -14.02 21.46 15.43
N ALA A 639 -13.70 20.99 16.64
CA ALA A 639 -12.38 20.46 16.95
C ALA A 639 -12.11 19.09 16.29
N LEU A 640 -13.12 18.23 16.17
CA LEU A 640 -13.03 16.95 15.46
C LEU A 640 -12.72 17.14 13.97
N GLY A 641 -13.13 18.26 13.37
CA GLY A 641 -12.75 18.60 11.99
C GLY A 641 -11.24 18.79 11.77
N TYR A 642 -10.44 18.91 12.84
CA TYR A 642 -8.96 18.91 12.78
C TYR A 642 -8.34 17.51 12.93
N CYS A 643 -9.16 16.48 13.13
CA CYS A 643 -8.74 15.09 13.32
C CYS A 643 -8.91 14.25 12.05
N ASP A 644 -8.33 13.05 12.08
CA ASP A 644 -8.44 12.00 11.06
C ASP A 644 -9.90 11.76 10.64
N GLU A 645 -10.19 11.84 9.33
CA GLU A 645 -11.55 11.78 8.79
C GLU A 645 -12.20 10.42 9.11
N THR A 646 -11.44 9.32 9.04
CA THR A 646 -11.91 7.98 9.39
C THR A 646 -12.24 7.85 10.87
N ALA A 647 -11.42 8.41 11.76
CA ALA A 647 -11.69 8.41 13.20
C ALA A 647 -12.92 9.25 13.57
N MET A 648 -13.07 10.42 12.97
CA MET A 648 -14.27 11.26 13.14
C MET A 648 -15.51 10.53 12.65
N LEU A 649 -15.47 9.93 11.46
CA LEU A 649 -16.60 9.17 10.90
C LEU A 649 -16.98 7.99 11.81
N GLY A 650 -15.98 7.28 12.34
CA GLY A 650 -16.19 6.19 13.30
C GLY A 650 -16.88 6.64 14.58
N PHE A 651 -16.52 7.79 15.14
CA PHE A 651 -17.23 8.36 16.30
C PHE A 651 -18.70 8.68 15.97
N ILE A 652 -18.96 9.32 14.83
CA ILE A 652 -20.34 9.67 14.42
C ILE A 652 -21.17 8.41 14.16
N ALA A 653 -20.56 7.37 13.60
CA ALA A 653 -21.21 6.08 13.38
C ALA A 653 -21.57 5.38 14.70
N ASP A 654 -20.68 5.39 15.69
CA ASP A 654 -20.95 4.86 17.03
C ASP A 654 -22.07 5.66 17.73
N LEU A 655 -22.08 6.99 17.57
CA LEU A 655 -23.15 7.85 18.11
C LEU A 655 -24.51 7.50 17.51
N LYS A 656 -24.58 7.33 16.18
CA LYS A 656 -25.81 6.92 15.48
C LYS A 656 -26.27 5.53 15.94
N ALA A 657 -25.34 4.61 16.19
CA ALA A 657 -25.66 3.27 16.65
C ALA A 657 -26.28 3.27 18.05
N CYS A 658 -25.72 4.05 18.98
CA CYS A 658 -26.20 4.13 20.36
C CYS A 658 -27.44 5.02 20.54
N PHE A 659 -27.60 6.04 19.69
CA PHE A 659 -28.65 7.06 19.79
C PHE A 659 -29.29 7.33 18.41
N PRO A 660 -29.97 6.33 17.81
CA PRO A 660 -30.48 6.41 16.43
C PRO A 660 -31.55 7.49 16.21
N GLU A 661 -32.21 7.93 17.28
CA GLU A 661 -33.19 9.03 17.26
C GLU A 661 -32.56 10.42 17.08
N ARG A 662 -31.23 10.55 17.30
CA ARG A 662 -30.53 11.82 17.17
C ARG A 662 -30.20 12.12 15.70
N PRO A 663 -30.43 13.35 15.22
CA PRO A 663 -30.05 13.73 13.87
C PRO A 663 -28.53 13.70 13.71
N LEU A 664 -28.07 13.35 12.50
CA LEU A 664 -26.66 13.44 12.16
C LEU A 664 -26.16 14.89 12.25
N PRO A 665 -24.93 15.11 12.75
CA PRO A 665 -24.34 16.44 12.78
C PRO A 665 -24.08 16.95 11.35
N GLN A 666 -24.17 18.27 11.17
CA GLN A 666 -23.96 18.94 9.88
C GLN A 666 -22.59 18.57 9.26
N GLN A 667 -21.57 18.43 10.10
CA GLN A 667 -20.21 18.08 9.70
C GLN A 667 -20.12 16.70 9.01
N ALA A 668 -21.03 15.76 9.33
CA ALA A 668 -21.10 14.48 8.62
C ALA A 668 -21.54 14.67 7.15
N PHE A 669 -22.51 15.56 6.91
CA PHE A 669 -22.97 15.88 5.56
C PHE A 669 -21.92 16.67 4.78
N GLU A 670 -21.20 17.57 5.43
CA GLU A 670 -20.08 18.31 4.82
C GLU A 670 -18.97 17.35 4.38
N LEU A 671 -18.59 16.38 5.24
CA LEU A 671 -17.59 15.37 4.92
C LEU A 671 -18.06 14.44 3.79
N PHE A 672 -19.34 14.06 3.77
CA PHE A 672 -19.93 13.30 2.66
C PHE A 672 -19.82 14.06 1.33
N ASN A 673 -20.26 15.32 1.32
CA ASN A 673 -20.23 16.15 0.12
C ASN A 673 -18.81 16.36 -0.42
N LEU A 674 -17.85 16.56 0.49
CA LEU A 674 -16.45 16.69 0.16
C LEU A 674 -15.87 15.40 -0.43
N SER A 675 -16.19 14.25 0.19
CA SER A 675 -15.74 12.94 -0.29
C SER A 675 -16.28 12.63 -1.67
N LEU A 676 -17.56 12.97 -1.91
CA LEU A 676 -18.19 12.84 -3.20
C LEU A 676 -17.54 13.73 -4.26
N GLN A 677 -17.29 15.00 -3.94
CA GLN A 677 -16.63 15.92 -4.86
C GLN A 677 -15.22 15.44 -5.22
N ARG A 678 -14.41 15.09 -4.21
CA ARG A 678 -13.04 14.58 -4.39
C ARG A 678 -13.01 13.33 -5.26
N GLY A 679 -13.85 12.34 -4.96
CA GLY A 679 -13.88 11.07 -5.69
C GLY A 679 -14.30 11.24 -7.16
N LEU A 680 -15.19 12.19 -7.45
CA LEU A 680 -15.56 12.51 -8.83
C LEU A 680 -14.46 13.29 -9.57
N GLU A 681 -13.84 14.28 -8.92
CA GLU A 681 -12.77 15.11 -9.52
C GLU A 681 -11.49 14.33 -9.82
N GLN A 682 -11.23 13.23 -9.11
CA GLN A 682 -10.11 12.32 -9.40
C GLN A 682 -10.25 11.61 -10.76
N ARG A 683 -11.48 11.35 -11.21
CA ARG A 683 -11.76 10.55 -12.42
C ARG A 683 -12.35 11.36 -13.57
N LEU A 684 -12.92 12.53 -13.27
CA LEU A 684 -13.65 13.36 -14.23
C LEU A 684 -13.07 14.76 -14.34
N LYS A 685 -13.19 15.36 -15.53
CA LYS A 685 -12.90 16.79 -15.73
C LYS A 685 -13.81 17.65 -14.84
N PRO A 686 -13.35 18.80 -14.31
CA PRO A 686 -14.09 19.59 -13.31
C PRO A 686 -15.55 19.90 -13.66
N ALA A 687 -15.84 20.28 -14.92
CA ALA A 687 -17.21 20.56 -15.36
C ALA A 687 -18.12 19.32 -15.36
N ALA A 688 -17.57 18.16 -15.74
CA ALA A 688 -18.30 16.88 -15.71
C ALA A 688 -18.50 16.40 -14.27
N ALA A 689 -17.46 16.47 -13.44
CA ALA A 689 -17.53 16.15 -12.01
C ALA A 689 -18.64 16.97 -11.33
N LYS A 690 -18.66 18.29 -11.55
CA LYS A 690 -19.69 19.18 -11.01
C LYS A 690 -21.10 18.80 -11.48
N SER A 691 -21.27 18.51 -12.77
CA SER A 691 -22.58 18.10 -13.30
C SER A 691 -23.07 16.77 -12.72
N VAL A 692 -22.18 15.81 -12.49
CA VAL A 692 -22.54 14.51 -11.88
C VAL A 692 -22.88 14.71 -10.41
N TYR A 693 -22.06 15.48 -9.69
CA TYR A 693 -22.30 15.86 -8.30
C TYR A 693 -23.69 16.47 -8.11
N ASP A 694 -24.05 17.49 -8.89
CA ASP A 694 -25.32 18.21 -8.74
C ASP A 694 -26.52 17.29 -9.02
N LYS A 695 -26.42 16.40 -10.03
CA LYS A 695 -27.48 15.42 -10.34
C LYS A 695 -27.62 14.35 -9.27
N LEU A 696 -26.50 13.83 -8.75
CA LEU A 696 -26.51 12.82 -7.69
C LEU A 696 -27.09 13.40 -6.40
N GLN A 697 -26.72 14.63 -6.03
CA GLN A 697 -27.32 15.33 -4.89
C GLN A 697 -28.84 15.49 -5.04
N ALA A 698 -29.31 15.88 -6.23
CA ALA A 698 -30.73 15.98 -6.51
C ALA A 698 -31.44 14.63 -6.35
N TYR A 699 -30.87 13.55 -6.88
CA TYR A 699 -31.41 12.19 -6.74
C TYR A 699 -31.42 11.72 -5.28
N LEU A 700 -30.36 11.94 -4.51
CA LEU A 700 -30.30 11.55 -3.11
C LEU A 700 -31.40 12.24 -2.30
N GLN A 701 -31.76 13.48 -2.64
CA GLN A 701 -32.83 14.24 -1.99
C GLN A 701 -34.23 13.84 -2.45
N SER A 702 -34.47 13.73 -3.77
CA SER A 702 -35.82 13.51 -4.32
C SER A 702 -36.19 12.03 -4.52
N GLY A 703 -35.20 11.16 -4.71
CA GLY A 703 -35.38 9.77 -5.15
C GLY A 703 -35.70 9.62 -6.64
N GLU A 704 -35.82 10.71 -7.40
CA GLU A 704 -36.20 10.68 -8.81
C GLU A 704 -34.98 10.76 -9.74
N GLY A 705 -35.01 10.01 -10.84
CA GLY A 705 -34.03 10.15 -11.92
C GLY A 705 -32.78 9.27 -11.84
N LEU A 706 -32.81 8.16 -11.10
CA LEU A 706 -31.71 7.18 -11.05
C LEU A 706 -31.30 6.70 -12.44
N GLU A 707 -32.25 6.48 -13.34
CA GLU A 707 -32.03 6.05 -14.71
C GLU A 707 -31.17 7.05 -15.52
N ASN A 708 -31.21 8.34 -15.14
CA ASN A 708 -30.43 9.41 -15.76
C ASN A 708 -29.01 9.53 -15.19
N LEU A 709 -28.69 8.76 -14.15
CA LEU A 709 -27.37 8.72 -13.48
C LEU A 709 -26.53 7.50 -13.87
N THR A 710 -27.03 6.65 -14.76
CA THR A 710 -26.24 5.53 -15.28
C THR A 710 -25.05 6.05 -16.11
N PRO A 711 -23.90 5.34 -16.15
CA PRO A 711 -22.76 5.71 -17.00
C PRO A 711 -23.16 5.93 -18.46
N GLN A 712 -24.10 5.14 -18.97
CA GLN A 712 -24.66 5.26 -20.32
C GLN A 712 -25.48 6.55 -20.50
N ALA A 713 -26.41 6.86 -19.59
CA ALA A 713 -27.24 8.06 -19.67
C ALA A 713 -26.40 9.35 -19.53
N LEU A 714 -25.37 9.31 -18.70
CA LEU A 714 -24.43 10.42 -18.50
C LEU A 714 -23.41 10.55 -19.64
N LYS A 715 -23.27 9.53 -20.50
CA LYS A 715 -22.20 9.43 -21.52
C LYS A 715 -20.80 9.52 -20.90
N LEU A 716 -20.63 8.92 -19.73
CA LEU A 716 -19.39 8.89 -18.96
C LEU A 716 -19.02 7.43 -18.66
N PRO A 717 -18.44 6.69 -19.62
CA PRO A 717 -18.08 5.29 -19.43
C PRO A 717 -17.06 5.10 -18.29
N VAL A 718 -16.24 6.11 -18.00
CA VAL A 718 -15.28 6.11 -16.87
C VAL A 718 -15.94 6.01 -15.49
N LEU A 719 -17.25 6.27 -15.37
CA LEU A 719 -18.00 6.02 -14.13
C LEU A 719 -18.36 4.55 -13.94
N GLN A 720 -18.28 3.74 -15.00
CA GLN A 720 -18.51 2.31 -14.89
C GLN A 720 -17.34 1.68 -14.13
N GLY A 721 -17.64 1.04 -13.00
CA GLY A 721 -16.61 0.53 -12.08
C GLY A 721 -15.87 1.61 -11.31
N TRP A 722 -16.44 2.81 -11.15
CA TRP A 722 -15.90 3.80 -10.21
C TRP A 722 -15.87 3.22 -8.80
N ASP A 723 -14.68 3.19 -8.20
CA ASP A 723 -14.47 2.75 -6.82
C ASP A 723 -14.89 3.86 -5.84
N PRO A 724 -15.93 3.65 -5.02
CA PRO A 724 -16.46 4.69 -4.13
C PRO A 724 -15.73 4.77 -2.78
N TYR A 725 -14.57 4.11 -2.64
CA TYR A 725 -13.69 4.18 -1.46
C TYR A 725 -12.48 5.08 -1.74
N SER A 726 -11.76 5.49 -0.70
CA SER A 726 -10.59 6.37 -0.85
C SER A 726 -9.30 5.58 -1.02
N ASP A 727 -8.48 5.95 -2.01
CA ASP A 727 -7.14 5.39 -2.22
C ASP A 727 -6.10 5.93 -1.21
N TYR A 728 -6.44 6.96 -0.43
CA TYR A 728 -5.52 7.65 0.49
C TYR A 728 -5.76 7.26 1.95
N ARG A 729 -4.68 6.93 2.66
CA ARG A 729 -4.72 6.55 4.09
C ARG A 729 -5.27 7.70 4.95
N GLY A 730 -6.29 7.42 5.77
CA GLY A 730 -6.91 8.41 6.69
C GLY A 730 -8.01 9.28 6.07
N LYS A 731 -8.39 9.01 4.81
CA LYS A 731 -9.53 9.61 4.12
C LYS A 731 -10.71 8.65 4.10
N VAL A 732 -11.90 9.23 3.95
CA VAL A 732 -13.15 8.48 3.82
C VAL A 732 -13.65 8.55 2.38
N GLY A 733 -14.19 7.44 1.90
CA GLY A 733 -14.86 7.34 0.62
C GLY A 733 -16.36 7.56 0.73
N VAL A 734 -17.01 7.66 -0.42
CA VAL A 734 -18.47 7.82 -0.54
C VAL A 734 -19.21 6.60 0.03
N ALA A 735 -18.67 5.39 -0.15
CA ALA A 735 -19.27 4.16 0.37
C ALA A 735 -19.33 4.12 1.90
N ASP A 736 -18.42 4.80 2.61
CA ASP A 736 -18.39 4.80 4.07
C ASP A 736 -19.62 5.48 4.70
N PHE A 737 -20.39 6.22 3.90
CA PHE A 737 -21.58 6.96 4.33
C PHE A 737 -22.89 6.20 4.12
N VAL A 738 -22.90 5.06 3.41
CA VAL A 738 -24.13 4.36 3.00
C VAL A 738 -25.05 4.08 4.20
N TRP A 739 -24.52 3.46 5.26
CA TRP A 739 -25.29 3.22 6.49
C TRP A 739 -25.26 4.37 7.49
N LEU A 740 -24.44 5.40 7.24
CA LEU A 740 -24.40 6.56 8.11
C LEU A 740 -25.49 7.58 7.78
N LEU A 741 -25.76 7.83 6.49
CA LEU A 741 -26.77 8.78 6.02
C LEU A 741 -28.19 8.44 6.53
N PRO A 742 -29.15 9.38 6.44
CA PRO A 742 -30.57 9.05 6.63
C PRO A 742 -30.97 7.89 5.72
N THR A 743 -31.81 6.98 6.23
CA THR A 743 -32.11 5.68 5.59
C THR A 743 -32.42 5.81 4.10
N GLU A 744 -33.34 6.71 3.73
CA GLU A 744 -33.70 6.90 2.32
C GLU A 744 -32.51 7.35 1.44
N MET A 745 -31.66 8.25 1.95
CA MET A 745 -30.48 8.72 1.22
C MET A 745 -29.43 7.61 1.09
N GLY A 746 -29.23 6.82 2.16
CA GLY A 746 -28.31 5.68 2.15
C GLY A 746 -28.73 4.59 1.16
N GLU A 747 -30.03 4.25 1.14
CA GLU A 747 -30.60 3.29 0.19
C GLU A 747 -30.46 3.79 -1.26
N ARG A 748 -30.77 5.07 -1.52
CA ARG A 748 -30.57 5.69 -2.83
C ARG A 748 -29.09 5.68 -3.25
N LEU A 749 -28.18 5.98 -2.33
CA LEU A 749 -26.75 5.93 -2.61
C LEU A 749 -26.31 4.51 -2.98
N ALA A 750 -26.75 3.49 -2.25
CA ALA A 750 -26.44 2.09 -2.57
C ALA A 750 -27.02 1.66 -3.92
N LEU A 751 -28.24 2.09 -4.26
CA LEU A 751 -28.86 1.85 -5.58
C LEU A 751 -28.05 2.51 -6.70
N PHE A 752 -27.58 3.74 -6.50
CA PHE A 752 -26.69 4.40 -7.45
C PHE A 752 -25.38 3.64 -7.62
N LEU A 753 -24.69 3.29 -6.53
CA LEU A 753 -23.41 2.58 -6.56
C LEU A 753 -23.53 1.20 -7.23
N SER A 754 -24.58 0.45 -6.91
CA SER A 754 -24.85 -0.85 -7.54
C SER A 754 -25.14 -0.74 -9.05
N GLY A 755 -25.63 0.41 -9.51
CA GLY A 755 -25.88 0.73 -10.91
C GLY A 755 -24.63 1.06 -11.74
N LEU A 756 -23.44 1.10 -11.13
CA LEU A 756 -22.18 1.45 -11.81
C LEU A 756 -21.54 0.27 -12.57
N GLY A 757 -22.24 -0.85 -12.70
CA GLY A 757 -21.79 -2.03 -13.48
C GLY A 757 -21.28 -3.16 -12.59
N LYS A 758 -20.49 -4.08 -13.17
CA LYS A 758 -20.07 -5.35 -12.51
C LYS A 758 -19.37 -5.13 -11.16
N ARG A 759 -18.57 -4.07 -11.03
CA ARG A 759 -17.85 -3.72 -9.80
C ARG A 759 -18.67 -2.87 -8.81
N GLY A 760 -19.94 -2.58 -9.10
CA GLY A 760 -20.78 -1.66 -8.31
C GLY A 760 -21.04 -2.08 -6.85
N LEU A 761 -20.75 -3.33 -6.49
CA LEU A 761 -20.85 -3.86 -5.13
C LEU A 761 -19.50 -4.16 -4.47
N HIS A 762 -18.36 -3.92 -5.12
CA HIS A 762 -17.02 -4.22 -4.53
C HIS A 762 -16.78 -3.48 -3.22
N TRP A 763 -17.43 -2.33 -3.02
CA TRP A 763 -17.34 -1.56 -1.79
C TRP A 763 -17.85 -2.33 -0.56
N LEU A 764 -18.61 -3.42 -0.71
CA LEU A 764 -18.98 -4.33 0.40
C LEU A 764 -17.78 -5.02 1.06
N GLY A 765 -16.64 -5.08 0.36
CA GLY A 765 -15.37 -5.56 0.91
C GLY A 765 -14.62 -4.53 1.76
N CYS A 766 -15.11 -3.28 1.86
CA CYS A 766 -14.43 -2.24 2.63
C CYS A 766 -14.53 -2.50 4.16
N PRO A 767 -13.47 -2.19 4.94
CA PRO A 767 -13.50 -2.36 6.39
C PRO A 767 -14.61 -1.59 7.11
N SER A 768 -15.09 -0.48 6.53
CA SER A 768 -16.22 0.32 7.05
C SER A 768 -17.55 -0.44 7.06
N VAL A 769 -17.74 -1.42 6.16
CA VAL A 769 -18.94 -2.26 6.10
C VAL A 769 -19.01 -3.16 7.33
N ARG A 770 -17.87 -3.66 7.79
CA ARG A 770 -17.78 -4.44 9.04
C ARG A 770 -18.17 -3.57 10.24
N GLU A 771 -17.67 -2.35 10.29
CA GLU A 771 -18.06 -1.40 11.34
C GLU A 771 -19.55 -1.09 11.30
N ALA A 772 -20.13 -0.92 10.11
CA ALA A 772 -21.57 -0.72 9.93
C ALA A 772 -22.40 -1.91 10.41
N TYR A 773 -21.95 -3.15 10.14
CA TYR A 773 -22.60 -4.36 10.64
C TYR A 773 -22.60 -4.43 12.17
N VAL A 774 -21.45 -4.19 12.80
CA VAL A 774 -21.37 -4.18 14.28
C VAL A 774 -22.23 -3.07 14.87
N ASN A 775 -22.22 -1.89 14.28
CA ASN A 775 -23.08 -0.78 14.70
C ASN A 775 -24.57 -1.08 14.52
N HIS A 776 -24.95 -1.86 13.50
CA HIS A 776 -26.30 -2.37 13.35
C HIS A 776 -26.70 -3.32 14.48
N LEU A 777 -25.82 -4.26 14.87
CA LEU A 777 -26.07 -5.14 16.02
C LEU A 777 -26.28 -4.35 17.32
N VAL A 778 -25.54 -3.26 17.50
CA VAL A 778 -25.73 -2.35 18.64
C VAL A 778 -27.08 -1.64 18.57
N ALA A 779 -27.44 -1.07 17.41
CA ALA A 779 -28.69 -0.35 17.23
C ALA A 779 -29.94 -1.23 17.41
N GLU A 780 -29.88 -2.50 17.01
CA GLU A 780 -30.96 -3.49 17.21
C GLU A 780 -30.98 -4.08 18.63
N GLY A 781 -30.00 -3.74 19.48
CA GLY A 781 -29.90 -4.25 20.85
C GLY A 781 -29.41 -5.70 20.95
N HIS A 782 -28.84 -6.25 19.87
CA HIS A 782 -28.19 -7.56 19.88
C HIS A 782 -26.81 -7.56 20.53
N LEU A 783 -26.18 -6.39 20.61
CA LEU A 783 -24.87 -6.17 21.25
C LEU A 783 -24.89 -4.88 22.06
N ASN A 784 -24.41 -4.90 23.30
CA ASN A 784 -24.15 -3.65 24.00
C ASN A 784 -22.82 -3.04 23.50
N MET A 785 -22.78 -1.72 23.24
CA MET A 785 -21.53 -1.05 22.85
C MET A 785 -20.40 -1.24 23.86
N ALA A 786 -20.73 -1.38 25.16
CA ALA A 786 -19.74 -1.70 26.20
C ALA A 786 -19.17 -3.11 26.07
N GLU A 787 -19.99 -4.07 25.67
CA GLU A 787 -19.62 -5.48 25.54
C GLU A 787 -18.86 -5.75 24.24
N ARG A 788 -19.06 -4.91 23.20
CA ARG A 788 -18.40 -5.01 21.89
C ARG A 788 -16.90 -5.27 21.97
N TRP A 789 -16.18 -4.61 22.88
CA TRP A 789 -14.72 -4.73 22.96
C TRP A 789 -14.24 -6.04 23.58
N GLN A 790 -15.08 -6.64 24.44
CA GLN A 790 -14.81 -7.91 25.12
C GLN A 790 -15.45 -9.11 24.40
N ASP A 791 -16.30 -8.85 23.40
CA ASP A 791 -16.96 -9.88 22.61
C ASP A 791 -15.94 -10.79 21.92
N GLU A 792 -16.15 -12.10 22.00
CA GLU A 792 -15.22 -13.08 21.46
C GLU A 792 -15.13 -13.01 19.92
N ALA A 793 -16.23 -12.65 19.25
CA ALA A 793 -16.34 -12.59 17.80
C ALA A 793 -16.06 -11.20 17.21
N LEU A 794 -16.34 -10.13 17.96
CA LEU A 794 -16.31 -8.73 17.48
C LEU A 794 -15.24 -7.87 18.17
N GLY A 795 -14.78 -8.31 19.33
CA GLY A 795 -13.86 -7.60 20.21
C GLY A 795 -12.40 -7.96 19.95
N HIS A 796 -11.59 -7.89 21.01
CA HIS A 796 -10.13 -8.08 20.95
C HIS A 796 -9.69 -9.44 20.38
N SER A 797 -10.45 -10.50 20.67
CA SER A 797 -10.11 -11.87 20.28
C SER A 797 -10.22 -12.12 18.78
N SER A 798 -11.11 -11.42 18.09
CA SER A 798 -11.30 -11.51 16.63
C SER A 798 -10.05 -11.14 15.82
N ILE A 799 -9.10 -10.41 16.43
CA ILE A 799 -7.85 -9.98 15.80
C ILE A 799 -6.81 -11.11 15.80
N GLY A 800 -6.90 -12.05 16.74
CA GLY A 800 -5.93 -13.13 16.92
C GLY A 800 -6.35 -14.50 16.36
N ASP A 801 -7.63 -14.67 16.01
CA ASP A 801 -8.20 -15.93 15.53
C ASP A 801 -8.79 -15.79 14.12
N VAL A 802 -8.20 -16.52 13.17
CA VAL A 802 -8.56 -16.45 11.75
C VAL A 802 -9.96 -16.97 11.49
N ASP A 803 -10.40 -18.04 12.17
CA ASP A 803 -11.72 -18.65 11.95
C ASP A 803 -12.83 -17.72 12.43
N VAL A 804 -12.63 -17.11 13.59
CA VAL A 804 -13.54 -16.11 14.15
C VAL A 804 -13.65 -14.90 13.21
N SER A 805 -12.52 -14.41 12.70
CA SER A 805 -12.54 -13.30 11.73
C SER A 805 -13.24 -13.68 10.43
N LEU A 806 -13.07 -14.90 9.92
CA LEU A 806 -13.73 -15.36 8.70
C LEU A 806 -15.24 -15.47 8.88
N GLN A 807 -15.70 -15.97 10.04
CA GLN A 807 -17.12 -16.05 10.36
C GLN A 807 -17.77 -14.65 10.45
N LEU A 808 -17.10 -13.69 11.09
CA LEU A 808 -17.59 -12.31 11.14
C LEU A 808 -17.75 -11.69 9.74
N GLU A 809 -16.78 -11.93 8.84
CA GLU A 809 -16.87 -11.43 7.46
C GLU A 809 -18.04 -12.09 6.71
N ALA A 810 -18.30 -13.38 6.93
CA ALA A 810 -19.44 -14.08 6.36
C ALA A 810 -20.79 -13.52 6.87
N ASP A 811 -20.92 -13.29 8.18
CA ASP A 811 -22.13 -12.75 8.79
C ASP A 811 -22.42 -11.32 8.29
N LYS A 812 -21.37 -10.50 8.18
CA LYS A 812 -21.42 -9.16 7.57
C LYS A 812 -21.92 -9.22 6.13
N GLU A 813 -21.34 -10.08 5.30
CA GLU A 813 -21.70 -10.21 3.88
C GLU A 813 -23.16 -10.63 3.72
N PHE A 814 -23.59 -11.64 4.48
CA PHE A 814 -24.98 -12.09 4.48
C PHE A 814 -25.95 -10.97 4.85
N TRP A 815 -25.66 -10.23 5.93
CA TRP A 815 -26.45 -9.08 6.36
C TRP A 815 -26.54 -7.99 5.28
N ALA A 816 -25.41 -7.61 4.69
CA ALA A 816 -25.35 -6.55 3.69
C ALA A 816 -26.10 -6.96 2.40
N LEU A 817 -25.97 -8.20 1.96
CA LEU A 817 -26.64 -8.70 0.76
C LEU A 817 -28.16 -8.81 0.95
N LEU A 818 -28.63 -9.25 2.13
CA LEU A 818 -30.05 -9.21 2.48
C LEU A 818 -30.61 -7.78 2.46
N TRP A 819 -29.84 -6.82 2.98
CA TRP A 819 -30.23 -5.42 2.95
C TRP A 819 -30.31 -4.89 1.52
N LEU A 820 -29.32 -5.18 0.67
CA LEU A 820 -29.32 -4.77 -0.75
C LEU A 820 -30.49 -5.37 -1.54
N ASP A 821 -30.80 -6.65 -1.33
CA ASP A 821 -31.94 -7.32 -1.93
C ASP A 821 -33.27 -6.63 -1.53
N ARG A 822 -33.42 -6.29 -0.25
CA ARG A 822 -34.61 -5.62 0.27
C ARG A 822 -34.85 -4.24 -0.35
N ILE A 823 -33.79 -3.48 -0.60
CA ILE A 823 -33.89 -2.10 -1.12
C ILE A 823 -34.03 -2.05 -2.65
N GLY A 824 -34.02 -3.21 -3.32
CA GLY A 824 -34.28 -3.32 -4.75
C GLY A 824 -33.04 -3.37 -5.64
N VAL A 825 -31.86 -3.67 -5.09
CA VAL A 825 -30.72 -4.07 -5.94
C VAL A 825 -31.08 -5.37 -6.65
N THR A 826 -30.71 -5.49 -7.93
CA THR A 826 -31.12 -6.64 -8.73
C THR A 826 -30.55 -7.94 -8.16
N PRO A 827 -31.34 -9.04 -8.12
CA PRO A 827 -30.85 -10.34 -7.69
C PRO A 827 -29.60 -10.78 -8.48
N GLN A 828 -29.49 -10.37 -9.74
CA GLN A 828 -28.32 -10.62 -10.57
C GLN A 828 -27.05 -10.01 -9.96
N ALA A 829 -27.10 -8.75 -9.51
CA ALA A 829 -25.94 -8.08 -8.94
C ALA A 829 -25.54 -8.68 -7.58
N THR A 830 -26.52 -8.98 -6.71
CA THR A 830 -26.25 -9.57 -5.39
C THR A 830 -25.75 -11.00 -5.48
N VAL A 831 -26.31 -11.84 -6.37
CA VAL A 831 -25.81 -13.20 -6.62
C VAL A 831 -24.44 -13.18 -7.29
N TYR A 832 -24.19 -12.24 -8.22
CA TYR A 832 -22.86 -12.06 -8.81
C TYR A 832 -21.82 -11.77 -7.72
N PHE A 833 -22.06 -10.77 -6.87
CA PHE A 833 -21.15 -10.45 -5.77
C PHE A 833 -20.93 -11.66 -4.84
N ALA A 834 -22.02 -12.31 -4.39
CA ALA A 834 -21.92 -13.44 -3.48
C ALA A 834 -21.03 -14.56 -4.05
N MET A 835 -21.25 -14.94 -5.31
CA MET A 835 -20.53 -16.07 -5.92
C MET A 835 -19.09 -15.73 -6.34
N HIS A 836 -18.84 -14.49 -6.77
CA HIS A 836 -17.56 -14.05 -7.30
C HIS A 836 -16.61 -13.53 -6.22
N GLU A 837 -17.12 -12.69 -5.32
CA GLU A 837 -16.33 -11.94 -4.33
C GLU A 837 -16.62 -12.41 -2.88
N GLY A 838 -17.79 -13.00 -2.63
CA GLY A 838 -18.21 -13.41 -1.29
C GLY A 838 -17.35 -14.53 -0.72
N ARG A 839 -16.96 -14.40 0.55
CA ARG A 839 -16.15 -15.41 1.25
C ARG A 839 -16.96 -16.67 1.53
N GLN A 840 -18.22 -16.51 1.96
CA GLN A 840 -19.15 -17.61 2.26
C GLN A 840 -20.54 -17.34 1.65
N PRO A 841 -20.73 -17.57 0.34
CA PRO A 841 -21.99 -17.28 -0.35
C PRO A 841 -23.19 -18.11 0.12
N GLU A 842 -22.95 -19.25 0.77
CA GLU A 842 -23.93 -20.31 0.99
C GLU A 842 -25.21 -19.78 1.63
N SER A 843 -25.10 -19.03 2.73
CA SER A 843 -26.25 -18.51 3.48
C SER A 843 -27.16 -17.63 2.62
N PHE A 844 -26.58 -16.72 1.83
CA PHE A 844 -27.36 -15.81 0.98
C PHE A 844 -27.97 -16.53 -0.22
N ILE A 845 -27.22 -17.41 -0.86
CA ILE A 845 -27.71 -18.21 -1.99
C ILE A 845 -28.87 -19.12 -1.56
N ILE A 846 -28.76 -19.79 -0.41
CA ILE A 846 -29.83 -20.63 0.15
C ILE A 846 -31.07 -19.79 0.45
N HIS A 847 -30.89 -18.59 1.00
CA HIS A 847 -32.00 -17.67 1.25
C HIS A 847 -32.78 -17.37 -0.04
N LEU A 848 -32.11 -16.97 -1.13
CA LEU A 848 -32.75 -16.70 -2.41
C LEU A 848 -33.34 -17.97 -3.06
N ALA A 849 -32.63 -19.10 -2.98
CA ALA A 849 -33.07 -20.37 -3.53
C ALA A 849 -34.36 -20.87 -2.86
N SER A 850 -34.44 -20.78 -1.52
CA SER A 850 -35.62 -21.16 -0.74
C SER A 850 -36.87 -20.33 -1.08
N GLN A 851 -36.67 -19.11 -1.59
CA GLN A 851 -37.72 -18.22 -2.04
C GLN A 851 -38.00 -18.31 -3.55
N GLN A 852 -37.30 -19.17 -4.28
CA GLN A 852 -37.39 -19.32 -5.74
C GLN A 852 -37.08 -18.02 -6.50
N ARG A 853 -36.12 -17.23 -5.99
CA ARG A 853 -35.75 -15.90 -6.53
C ARG A 853 -34.37 -15.89 -7.19
N LEU A 854 -33.79 -17.07 -7.45
CA LEU A 854 -32.52 -17.16 -8.14
C LEU A 854 -32.66 -16.69 -9.60
N PRO A 855 -31.91 -15.66 -10.03
CA PRO A 855 -31.97 -15.17 -11.39
C PRO A 855 -31.18 -16.07 -12.36
N ASP A 856 -31.40 -15.89 -13.65
CA ASP A 856 -30.51 -16.43 -14.67
C ASP A 856 -29.15 -15.71 -14.61
N MET A 857 -28.10 -16.48 -14.30
CA MET A 857 -26.73 -16.01 -14.15
C MET A 857 -25.81 -16.38 -15.32
N SER A 858 -26.36 -16.97 -16.40
CA SER A 858 -25.61 -17.45 -17.58
C SER A 858 -24.72 -16.37 -18.23
N ARG A 859 -25.13 -15.11 -18.17
CA ARG A 859 -24.41 -13.96 -18.75
C ARG A 859 -23.43 -13.27 -17.80
N LEU A 860 -23.46 -13.60 -16.52
CA LEU A 860 -22.74 -12.86 -15.47
C LEU A 860 -21.72 -13.72 -14.73
N LEU A 861 -22.05 -14.97 -14.40
CA LEU A 861 -21.14 -15.91 -13.75
C LEU A 861 -20.41 -16.77 -14.78
N THR A 862 -19.22 -17.25 -14.44
CA THR A 862 -18.49 -18.25 -15.23
C THR A 862 -19.18 -19.62 -15.15
N ALA A 863 -18.84 -20.55 -16.05
CA ALA A 863 -19.45 -21.89 -16.07
C ALA A 863 -19.33 -22.62 -14.72
N ASP A 864 -18.23 -22.40 -14.02
CA ASP A 864 -17.98 -23.10 -12.78
C ASP A 864 -18.39 -22.34 -11.53
N GLU A 865 -18.51 -21.02 -11.58
CA GLU A 865 -19.28 -20.30 -10.57
C GLU A 865 -20.74 -20.77 -10.63
N ARG A 866 -21.29 -20.99 -11.83
CA ARG A 866 -22.63 -21.60 -12.00
C ARG A 866 -22.66 -23.05 -11.53
N LYS A 867 -21.60 -23.83 -11.75
CA LYS A 867 -21.44 -25.17 -11.13
C LYS A 867 -21.44 -25.08 -9.61
N ARG A 868 -20.62 -24.21 -9.01
CA ARG A 868 -20.55 -23.99 -7.55
C ARG A 868 -21.90 -23.55 -7.00
N LEU A 869 -22.59 -22.63 -7.67
CA LEU A 869 -23.94 -22.19 -7.33
C LEU A 869 -24.91 -23.38 -7.29
N LEU A 870 -24.86 -24.24 -8.31
CA LEU A 870 -25.68 -25.45 -8.38
C LEU A 870 -25.34 -26.47 -7.28
N GLU A 871 -24.05 -26.65 -6.99
CA GLU A 871 -23.58 -27.53 -5.90
C GLU A 871 -24.01 -27.01 -4.52
N ILE A 872 -23.97 -25.70 -4.28
CA ILE A 872 -24.49 -25.07 -3.06
C ILE A 872 -26.00 -25.33 -2.95
N ILE A 873 -26.78 -25.06 -4.00
CA ILE A 873 -28.23 -25.27 -3.98
C ILE A 873 -28.58 -26.75 -3.72
N ALA A 874 -27.83 -27.67 -4.33
CA ALA A 874 -28.05 -29.11 -4.18
C ALA A 874 -27.63 -29.63 -2.80
N LYS A 875 -26.52 -29.15 -2.24
CA LYS A 875 -26.00 -29.54 -0.91
C LYS A 875 -27.03 -29.30 0.21
N PHE A 876 -27.92 -28.33 0.04
CA PHE A 876 -28.92 -27.91 1.03
C PHE A 876 -30.36 -28.20 0.59
N ASP A 877 -30.59 -29.18 -0.28
CA ASP A 877 -31.91 -29.64 -0.73
C ASP A 877 -32.83 -28.53 -1.28
N CYS A 878 -32.27 -27.44 -1.80
CA CYS A 878 -33.01 -26.31 -2.39
C CYS A 878 -33.20 -26.43 -3.91
N LEU A 879 -32.79 -27.56 -4.47
CA LEU A 879 -32.84 -27.85 -5.91
C LEU A 879 -34.24 -28.29 -6.33
N THR A 880 -35.06 -27.33 -6.77
CA THR A 880 -36.41 -27.55 -7.30
C THR A 880 -36.42 -27.48 -8.83
N GLU A 881 -37.50 -27.92 -9.49
CA GLU A 881 -37.64 -27.80 -10.96
C GLU A 881 -37.51 -26.34 -11.43
N GLU A 882 -38.04 -25.39 -10.66
CA GLU A 882 -38.01 -23.95 -10.96
C GLU A 882 -36.60 -23.37 -10.83
N ASN A 883 -35.86 -23.71 -9.76
CA ASN A 883 -34.48 -23.23 -9.57
C ASN A 883 -33.48 -23.93 -10.51
N ALA A 884 -33.81 -25.11 -11.04
CA ALA A 884 -32.99 -25.82 -12.01
C ALA A 884 -33.20 -25.37 -13.46
N GLU A 885 -34.32 -24.69 -13.76
CA GLU A 885 -34.67 -24.29 -15.13
C GLU A 885 -33.60 -23.42 -15.81
N PRO A 886 -32.99 -22.41 -15.15
CA PRO A 886 -31.89 -21.65 -15.74
C PRO A 886 -30.68 -22.53 -16.12
N PHE A 887 -30.40 -23.58 -15.34
CA PHE A 887 -29.26 -24.49 -15.57
C PHE A 887 -29.56 -25.54 -16.66
N LYS A 888 -30.83 -25.91 -16.89
CA LYS A 888 -31.22 -26.80 -18.00
C LYS A 888 -30.96 -26.15 -19.37
N GLN A 889 -31.12 -24.83 -19.43
CA GLN A 889 -30.92 -24.02 -20.63
C GLN A 889 -29.48 -23.53 -20.79
N ASP A 890 -28.58 -23.85 -19.84
CA ASP A 890 -27.18 -23.41 -19.84
C ASP A 890 -26.39 -23.94 -21.05
N GLU A 891 -25.60 -23.10 -21.71
CA GLU A 891 -24.81 -23.51 -22.88
C GLU A 891 -23.64 -24.43 -22.50
N SER A 892 -23.15 -24.35 -21.25
CA SER A 892 -21.99 -25.11 -20.79
C SER A 892 -22.28 -26.59 -20.58
N SER A 893 -21.44 -27.44 -21.17
CA SER A 893 -21.51 -28.90 -21.00
C SER A 893 -21.20 -29.36 -19.56
N VAL A 894 -20.43 -28.59 -18.79
CA VAL A 894 -20.06 -28.88 -17.40
C VAL A 894 -21.27 -28.70 -16.48
N VAL A 895 -21.96 -27.57 -16.58
CA VAL A 895 -23.18 -27.27 -15.79
C VAL A 895 -24.27 -28.30 -16.07
N LYS A 896 -24.52 -28.61 -17.35
CA LYS A 896 -25.50 -29.64 -17.76
C LYS A 896 -25.16 -31.03 -17.19
N ARG A 897 -23.88 -31.41 -17.19
CA ARG A 897 -23.42 -32.70 -16.65
C ARG A 897 -23.61 -32.78 -15.14
N VAL A 898 -23.31 -31.71 -14.42
CA VAL A 898 -23.48 -31.64 -12.96
C VAL A 898 -24.97 -31.63 -12.59
N LEU A 899 -25.79 -30.86 -13.31
CA LEU A 899 -27.25 -30.88 -13.15
C LEU A 899 -27.82 -32.29 -13.35
N GLY A 900 -27.46 -32.99 -14.41
CA GLY A 900 -27.91 -34.37 -14.63
C GLY A 900 -27.36 -35.42 -13.66
N LYS A 901 -26.41 -35.07 -12.79
CA LYS A 901 -25.97 -35.92 -11.67
C LYS A 901 -26.74 -35.64 -10.37
N LEU A 902 -27.21 -34.42 -10.19
CA LEU A 902 -27.85 -33.92 -8.96
C LEU A 902 -29.39 -33.97 -9.03
N PHE A 903 -29.93 -33.86 -10.25
CA PHE A 903 -31.34 -34.02 -10.60
C PHE A 903 -31.60 -35.44 -11.11
#